data_AF-A0A7X7RYV4-F1
#
_entry.id   AF-A0A7X7RYV4-F1
#
_cell.length_a   1.000
_cell.length_b   1.000
_cell.length_c   1.000
_cell.angle_alpha   90.00
_cell.angle_beta   90.00
_cell.angle_gamma   90.00
#
_symmetry.space_group_name_H-M   'P 1'
#
loop_
_entity.id
_entity.type
_entity.pdbx_description
1 polymer ?
#
loop_
_entity_poly.entity_id
_entity_poly.type
_entity_poly.pdbx_seq_one_letter_code
_entity_poly.pdbx_strand_id
1 'polypeptide(L)'
;MNKFEKQAEQFINEETQFHLGFLPTEQSNPLTRTLEADVKRNTADGIRTLQKVDRNVLEMAKKVLASPQYEKLLKATYETIVGGHRVIYSGCGATGRLSIMFECLWKNACHKNPQVSHLAPRVESIMTGGDYALVKSVEFFEDYAVFGRRQVQEAKMVKGDTLVAITEGGETSSVLGTVAEALDRGCQVFLLFNNPADLLAKHLERSRIAIEDPRVTVLDLFCGPMALAGSTRMQATTSEQLIAGAALETAMHKILGLQPRNHVEDFEKLLESLEQDKPVKAMADYTDFEAKVYQNKGKVTYFADDFLLDIFTDTTERSPTFMLPPFRKCDDKTSPPPWTFVKNPLCSTEEAWEKGMRRPLRCLNWTYADYEKMGTADKIGKNPPQLASQDLLKFKVGCEDLDERCNTPHDAAVLVAMHRNSNLEEAFNALAGKFGARATLAIGIEFPGAYQVNASCDGGSLDLMRHLAIKLVLNTISTATMAKLGRVTGNWMSWVDCTNKKLLDRGARLLVEIAEIDYKTAIEMLFEAIHHLKVTPGEKPSPVQVALEWLRRPQINSLQDFLKYTKPAWNLMLDDKSSITPEDMFAYEEIQAEDKITRRWTGHDALGEDFKVTTTWTTTEDGRYQAAFNYKNNQSKTHVTEIQFPLLKLYLDVDAKILLPGDMGFTFDSSLLTPGSYDMTRPVDSMQFAAILRPHGQSIYLDYRDKNLNVKYVKHKLLKDRTMIFGTSYLCPIYDTVAPNAEIPYPISAKPFTGSWFEAAQIYKKWALKQAWCTNRPEVNPLQDIDFWFWNRGLVKDVVPPIEKLLGDCPQLKIALDWYWWHSNPYDTDYPFFWPPREGEETFKTAVKRLTDQGVFTQVYVNGVCWDCDADTWTLGGNEGVMIKEDGTPRAYAFNKYNNHRLAWMCGEAPKHHDQILKLMGKLHGSGLSGQYLDMIGCATHDPCYNPNHSHNLGGGHYVRDGYRKMLQRIKDTYPDYPITTETASENYMDLCDGGIICSAASAERMGNSQRNVIPLFTAVYHGSYALFGNYAHPDSIPPWDPKWPDEDRWQNEKPWHKLYPDQFFVEMARPIAWGAQPMVCQLRPIVYTDPEFAEEYDFIKKTAIFYHDHKDILFHGEMISPDTFSCETFTVDFLSRMIFTKESLARVITKELPTVLHSAWQTKDGKQFLILANVSRSQQAWKFNQFEGTIQPHTYEAIPLN
;
A
#
# COMPACT_ATOMS: atom_id res chain seq x y z
N MET A 1 -15.29 -9.87 6.50
CA MET A 1 -15.35 -8.94 5.36
C MET A 1 -14.38 -7.80 5.59
N ASN A 2 -13.37 -7.66 4.74
CA ASN A 2 -12.38 -6.59 4.84
C ASN A 2 -13.00 -5.22 4.48
N LYS A 3 -12.25 -4.14 4.66
CA LYS A 3 -12.73 -2.77 4.42
C LYS A 3 -13.19 -2.55 2.97
N PHE A 4 -12.50 -3.13 1.99
CA PHE A 4 -12.75 -2.90 0.56
C PHE A 4 -13.99 -3.65 0.08
N GLU A 5 -14.18 -4.88 0.57
CA GLU A 5 -15.41 -5.66 0.36
C GLU A 5 -16.64 -4.91 0.92
N LYS A 6 -16.54 -4.30 2.11
CA LYS A 6 -17.61 -3.44 2.66
C LYS A 6 -17.92 -2.25 1.75
N GLN A 7 -16.90 -1.58 1.20
CA GLN A 7 -17.09 -0.44 0.30
C GLN A 7 -17.68 -0.86 -1.06
N ALA A 8 -17.24 -2.01 -1.59
CA ALA A 8 -17.75 -2.62 -2.80
C ALA A 8 -19.24 -2.96 -2.68
N GLU A 9 -19.63 -3.67 -1.60
CA GLU A 9 -21.03 -4.02 -1.38
C GLU A 9 -21.91 -2.79 -1.19
N GLN A 10 -21.43 -1.75 -0.49
CA GLN A 10 -22.15 -0.50 -0.35
C GLN A 10 -22.39 0.14 -1.72
N PHE A 11 -21.36 0.23 -2.57
CA PHE A 11 -21.50 0.81 -3.91
C PHE A 11 -22.49 0.02 -4.77
N ILE A 12 -22.36 -1.31 -4.83
CA ILE A 12 -23.24 -2.18 -5.64
C ILE A 12 -24.71 -2.03 -5.22
N ASN A 13 -24.99 -1.98 -3.92
CA ASN A 13 -26.35 -2.05 -3.40
C ASN A 13 -27.02 -0.68 -3.24
N GLU A 14 -26.25 0.37 -2.90
CA GLU A 14 -26.80 1.69 -2.56
C GLU A 14 -26.66 2.73 -3.68
N GLU A 15 -25.68 2.59 -4.59
CA GLU A 15 -25.32 3.62 -5.58
C GLU A 15 -25.82 3.32 -7.01
N THR A 16 -26.95 2.61 -7.12
CA THR A 16 -27.49 2.08 -8.38
C THR A 16 -27.76 3.11 -9.49
N GLN A 17 -28.04 4.37 -9.15
CA GLN A 17 -28.24 5.47 -10.11
C GLN A 17 -26.93 5.89 -10.84
N PHE A 18 -25.78 5.32 -10.47
CA PHE A 18 -24.47 5.56 -11.09
C PHE A 18 -23.94 4.34 -11.85
N HIS A 19 -24.71 3.26 -11.97
CA HIS A 19 -24.38 2.10 -12.81
C HIS A 19 -24.77 2.37 -14.27
N LEU A 20 -23.92 3.10 -15.00
CA LEU A 20 -24.26 3.73 -16.28
C LEU A 20 -23.87 2.90 -17.52
N GLY A 21 -23.40 1.67 -17.36
CA GLY A 21 -22.92 0.83 -18.47
C GLY A 21 -23.95 0.53 -19.58
N PHE A 22 -25.24 0.71 -19.32
CA PHE A 22 -26.29 0.56 -20.32
C PHE A 22 -26.39 1.76 -21.28
N LEU A 23 -25.77 2.91 -20.96
CA LEU A 23 -25.79 4.09 -21.81
C LEU A 23 -24.88 3.90 -23.03
N PRO A 24 -25.34 4.17 -24.26
CA PRO A 24 -24.50 4.07 -25.45
C PRO A 24 -23.20 4.88 -25.40
N THR A 25 -23.22 6.04 -24.75
CA THR A 25 -22.03 6.88 -24.51
C THR A 25 -20.95 6.20 -23.65
N GLU A 26 -21.31 5.19 -22.86
CA GLU A 26 -20.42 4.38 -22.02
C GLU A 26 -20.02 3.04 -22.68
N GLN A 27 -20.56 2.72 -23.86
CA GLN A 27 -20.32 1.47 -24.57
C GLN A 27 -19.16 1.57 -25.57
N SER A 28 -18.56 0.43 -25.91
CA SER A 28 -17.54 0.34 -26.96
C SER A 28 -18.15 0.53 -28.35
N ASN A 29 -17.57 1.42 -29.15
CA ASN A 29 -17.98 1.60 -30.55
C ASN A 29 -17.44 0.46 -31.43
N PRO A 30 -18.29 -0.24 -32.21
CA PRO A 30 -17.85 -1.33 -33.08
C PRO A 30 -16.91 -0.89 -34.21
N LEU A 31 -16.98 0.36 -34.68
CA LEU A 31 -16.15 0.89 -35.78
C LEU A 31 -14.69 1.11 -35.39
N THR A 32 -14.40 1.17 -34.08
CA THR A 32 -13.09 1.55 -33.56
C THR A 32 -12.47 0.52 -32.64
N ARG A 33 -13.05 -0.68 -32.47
CA ARG A 33 -12.49 -1.73 -31.59
C ARG A 33 -11.01 -2.03 -31.82
N THR A 34 -10.53 -1.81 -33.06
CA THR A 34 -9.15 -2.02 -33.48
C THR A 34 -8.24 -0.80 -33.27
N LEU A 35 -8.71 0.30 -32.66
CA LEU A 35 -7.98 1.57 -32.55
C LEU A 35 -6.54 1.39 -32.04
N GLU A 36 -6.34 0.69 -30.93
CA GLU A 36 -5.00 0.40 -30.40
C GLU A 36 -4.11 -0.33 -31.43
N ALA A 37 -4.65 -1.39 -32.05
CA ALA A 37 -3.92 -2.18 -33.04
C ALA A 37 -3.60 -1.38 -34.31
N ASP A 38 -4.54 -0.55 -34.76
CA ASP A 38 -4.39 0.29 -35.94
C ASP A 38 -3.32 1.37 -35.71
N VAL A 39 -3.35 2.08 -34.57
CA VAL A 39 -2.31 3.06 -34.21
C VAL A 39 -0.93 2.41 -34.11
N LYS A 40 -0.83 1.21 -33.52
CA LYS A 40 0.43 0.45 -33.42
C LYS A 40 0.97 0.02 -34.78
N ARG A 41 0.08 -0.36 -35.71
CA ARG A 41 0.45 -0.75 -37.08
C ARG A 41 0.92 0.46 -37.88
N ASN A 42 0.12 1.53 -37.88
CA ASN A 42 0.36 2.76 -38.62
C ASN A 42 -0.47 3.89 -38.03
N THR A 43 0.16 4.96 -37.56
CA THR A 43 -0.55 6.08 -36.92
C THR A 43 -1.66 6.66 -37.81
N ALA A 44 -1.45 6.75 -39.12
CA ALA A 44 -2.48 7.23 -40.06
C ALA A 44 -3.73 6.33 -40.11
N ASP A 45 -3.59 5.01 -39.94
CA ASP A 45 -4.74 4.09 -39.84
C ASP A 45 -5.53 4.35 -38.56
N GLY A 46 -4.83 4.66 -37.46
CA GLY A 46 -5.43 5.10 -36.21
C GLY A 46 -6.23 6.40 -36.35
N ILE A 47 -5.65 7.41 -37.01
CA ILE A 47 -6.33 8.68 -37.33
C ILE A 47 -7.64 8.40 -38.10
N ARG A 48 -7.58 7.61 -39.18
CA ARG A 48 -8.78 7.25 -39.96
C ARG A 48 -9.80 6.49 -39.13
N THR A 49 -9.35 5.64 -38.23
CA THR A 49 -10.22 4.87 -37.34
C THR A 49 -11.03 5.78 -36.43
N LEU A 50 -10.42 6.81 -35.84
CA LEU A 50 -11.12 7.81 -35.05
C LEU A 50 -12.13 8.61 -35.90
N GLN A 51 -11.71 9.07 -37.09
CA GLN A 51 -12.54 9.89 -37.98
C GLN A 51 -13.82 9.20 -38.47
N LYS A 52 -13.83 7.86 -38.60
CA LYS A 52 -15.02 7.09 -39.03
C LYS A 52 -16.27 7.43 -38.22
N VAL A 53 -16.12 7.69 -36.92
CA VAL A 53 -17.24 7.92 -36.00
C VAL A 53 -17.77 9.35 -36.11
N ASP A 54 -16.96 10.31 -36.54
CA ASP A 54 -17.39 11.71 -36.69
C ASP A 54 -18.47 11.86 -37.78
N ARG A 55 -18.55 10.94 -38.74
CA ARG A 55 -19.64 10.86 -39.72
C ARG A 55 -21.01 10.59 -39.07
N ASN A 56 -21.06 9.94 -37.91
CA ASN A 56 -22.33 9.77 -37.19
C ASN A 56 -22.87 11.11 -36.67
N VAL A 57 -21.99 12.07 -36.35
CA VAL A 57 -22.39 13.42 -35.95
C VAL A 57 -23.07 14.14 -37.11
N LEU A 58 -22.57 13.96 -38.34
CA LEU A 58 -23.21 14.51 -39.54
C LEU A 58 -24.62 13.96 -39.75
N GLU A 59 -24.80 12.64 -39.60
CA GLU A 59 -26.11 12.00 -39.73
C GLU A 59 -27.09 12.41 -38.63
N MET A 60 -26.60 12.61 -37.41
CA MET A 60 -27.39 13.21 -36.32
C MET A 60 -27.77 14.66 -36.67
N ALA A 61 -26.82 15.47 -37.14
CA ALA A 61 -27.06 16.89 -37.43
C ALA A 61 -28.11 17.09 -38.54
N LYS A 62 -28.09 16.25 -39.59
CA LYS A 62 -29.12 16.24 -40.64
C LYS A 62 -30.52 16.08 -40.07
N LYS A 63 -30.69 15.22 -39.07
CA LYS A 63 -31.99 14.95 -38.41
C LYS A 63 -32.38 16.07 -37.45
N VAL A 64 -31.47 16.48 -36.57
CA VAL A 64 -31.76 17.44 -35.50
C VAL A 64 -32.00 18.83 -36.07
N LEU A 65 -31.19 19.30 -37.03
CA LEU A 65 -31.34 20.64 -37.63
C LEU A 65 -32.66 20.78 -38.42
N ALA A 66 -33.25 19.67 -38.86
CA ALA A 66 -34.56 19.63 -39.52
C ALA A 66 -35.74 19.45 -38.53
N SER A 67 -35.48 19.33 -37.23
CA SER A 67 -36.51 19.02 -36.24
C SER A 67 -37.31 20.25 -35.77
N PRO A 68 -38.60 20.09 -35.41
CA PRO A 68 -39.39 21.17 -34.79
C PRO A 68 -38.77 21.70 -33.49
N GLN A 69 -38.07 20.86 -32.73
CA GLN A 69 -37.40 21.22 -31.48
C GLN A 69 -36.24 22.18 -31.74
N TYR A 70 -35.47 21.94 -32.80
CA TYR A 70 -34.40 22.85 -33.21
C TYR A 70 -34.94 24.18 -33.75
N GLU A 71 -36.04 24.16 -34.51
CA GLU A 71 -36.71 25.39 -34.95
C GLU A 71 -37.16 26.24 -33.73
N LYS A 72 -37.69 25.60 -32.68
CA LYS A 72 -38.01 26.28 -31.42
C LYS A 72 -36.78 26.89 -30.76
N LEU A 73 -35.66 26.17 -30.72
CA LEU A 73 -34.39 26.67 -30.15
C LEU A 73 -33.91 27.92 -30.91
N LEU A 74 -33.89 27.87 -32.24
CA LEU A 74 -33.47 28.98 -33.09
C LEU A 74 -34.38 30.20 -32.87
N LYS A 75 -35.70 29.98 -32.87
CA LYS A 75 -36.68 31.04 -32.64
C LYS A 75 -36.49 31.68 -31.25
N ALA A 76 -36.42 30.87 -30.20
CA ALA A 76 -36.23 31.33 -28.83
C ALA A 76 -34.91 32.09 -28.66
N THR A 77 -33.81 31.57 -29.22
CA THR A 77 -32.49 32.22 -29.20
C THR A 77 -32.57 33.62 -29.82
N TYR A 78 -33.13 33.72 -31.04
CA TYR A 78 -33.29 35.01 -31.73
C TYR A 78 -34.19 35.97 -30.95
N GLU A 79 -35.39 35.54 -30.56
CA GLU A 79 -36.39 36.37 -29.87
C GLU A 79 -35.90 36.86 -28.50
N THR A 80 -35.17 36.02 -27.76
CA THR A 80 -34.57 36.38 -26.47
C THR A 80 -33.54 37.51 -26.64
N ILE A 81 -32.64 37.38 -27.62
CA ILE A 81 -31.57 38.35 -27.86
C ILE A 81 -32.16 39.70 -28.31
N VAL A 82 -33.05 39.71 -29.30
CA VAL A 82 -33.65 40.96 -29.81
C VAL A 82 -34.65 41.58 -28.84
N GLY A 83 -35.29 40.76 -27.99
CA GLY A 83 -36.19 41.20 -26.92
C GLY A 83 -35.47 41.80 -25.71
N GLY A 84 -34.13 41.85 -25.71
CA GLY A 84 -33.36 42.43 -24.62
C GLY A 84 -33.25 41.53 -23.38
N HIS A 85 -33.45 40.23 -23.53
CA HIS A 85 -33.19 39.20 -22.52
C HIS A 85 -31.85 38.50 -22.81
N ARG A 86 -31.51 37.46 -22.02
CA ARG A 86 -30.25 36.73 -22.16
C ARG A 86 -30.46 35.27 -22.52
N VAL A 87 -29.60 34.75 -23.38
CA VAL A 87 -29.43 33.31 -23.62
C VAL A 87 -28.26 32.83 -22.78
N ILE A 88 -28.51 31.89 -21.87
CA ILE A 88 -27.51 31.35 -20.95
C ILE A 88 -27.23 29.90 -21.36
N TYR A 89 -25.97 29.59 -21.66
CA TYR A 89 -25.52 28.20 -21.88
C TYR A 89 -25.02 27.61 -20.56
N SER A 90 -25.42 26.39 -20.22
CA SER A 90 -25.01 25.73 -18.98
C SER A 90 -24.41 24.35 -19.25
N GLY A 91 -23.32 24.01 -18.56
CA GLY A 91 -22.71 22.68 -18.65
C GLY A 91 -21.73 22.33 -17.52
N CYS A 92 -21.17 21.13 -17.60
CA CYS A 92 -20.13 20.60 -16.70
C CYS A 92 -18.98 19.96 -17.50
N GLY A 93 -17.75 20.00 -16.99
CA GLY A 93 -16.59 19.45 -17.70
C GLY A 93 -16.45 20.05 -19.10
N ALA A 94 -16.31 19.20 -20.13
CA ALA A 94 -16.19 19.64 -21.52
C ALA A 94 -17.40 20.47 -22.00
N THR A 95 -18.64 20.16 -21.58
CA THR A 95 -19.84 20.95 -21.92
C THR A 95 -19.89 22.30 -21.20
N GLY A 96 -19.27 22.38 -20.02
CA GLY A 96 -19.07 23.64 -19.30
C GLY A 96 -18.09 24.55 -20.03
N ARG A 97 -16.97 24.00 -20.53
CA ARG A 97 -16.01 24.73 -21.37
C ARG A 97 -16.63 25.16 -22.69
N LEU A 98 -17.46 24.30 -23.29
CA LEU A 98 -18.27 24.62 -24.46
C LEU A 98 -19.24 25.78 -24.20
N SER A 99 -19.88 25.81 -23.03
CA SER A 99 -20.77 26.92 -22.63
C SER A 99 -20.03 28.26 -22.55
N ILE A 100 -18.83 28.27 -21.96
CA ILE A 100 -17.96 29.47 -21.95
C ILE A 100 -17.54 29.85 -23.37
N MET A 101 -17.21 28.87 -24.20
CA MET A 101 -16.86 29.12 -25.60
C MET A 101 -17.99 29.81 -26.36
N PHE A 102 -19.25 29.39 -26.22
CA PHE A 102 -20.38 30.07 -26.87
C PHE A 102 -20.55 31.53 -26.45
N GLU A 103 -20.38 31.81 -25.16
CA GLU A 103 -20.37 33.19 -24.66
C GLU A 103 -19.25 34.01 -25.32
N CYS A 104 -18.03 33.45 -25.36
CA CYS A 104 -16.86 34.14 -25.90
C CYS A 104 -16.96 34.34 -27.42
N LEU A 105 -17.49 33.35 -28.15
CA LEU A 105 -17.79 33.43 -29.58
C LEU A 105 -18.73 34.60 -29.89
N TRP A 106 -19.85 34.67 -29.17
CA TRP A 106 -20.81 35.75 -29.30
C TRP A 106 -20.17 37.12 -29.02
N LYS A 107 -19.47 37.26 -27.90
CA LYS A 107 -18.81 38.52 -27.53
C LYS A 107 -17.74 38.94 -28.52
N ASN A 108 -16.96 38.00 -29.04
CA ASN A 108 -15.95 38.28 -30.06
C ASN A 108 -16.59 38.76 -31.37
N ALA A 109 -17.67 38.13 -31.82
CA ALA A 109 -18.41 38.57 -32.99
C ALA A 109 -19.03 39.97 -32.79
N CYS A 110 -19.63 40.23 -31.62
CA CYS A 110 -20.14 41.55 -31.24
C CYS A 110 -19.03 42.62 -31.18
N HIS A 111 -17.84 42.26 -30.70
CA HIS A 111 -16.71 43.18 -30.63
C HIS A 111 -16.15 43.51 -32.02
N LYS A 112 -16.07 42.51 -32.92
CA LYS A 112 -15.61 42.69 -34.31
C LYS A 112 -16.61 43.47 -35.17
N ASN A 113 -17.88 43.56 -34.78
CA ASN A 113 -18.93 44.22 -35.55
C ASN A 113 -19.66 45.32 -34.77
N PRO A 114 -19.41 46.61 -35.09
CA PRO A 114 -20.03 47.74 -34.40
C PRO A 114 -21.56 47.72 -34.33
N GLN A 115 -22.25 47.15 -35.33
CA GLN A 115 -23.72 47.12 -35.40
C GLN A 115 -24.36 46.33 -34.25
N VAL A 116 -23.66 45.29 -33.77
CA VAL A 116 -24.16 44.35 -32.75
C VAL A 116 -23.36 44.43 -31.45
N SER A 117 -22.45 45.40 -31.32
CA SER A 117 -21.64 45.62 -30.12
C SER A 117 -22.46 45.73 -28.84
N HIS A 118 -23.61 46.42 -28.90
CA HIS A 118 -24.57 46.57 -27.80
C HIS A 118 -25.24 45.25 -27.36
N LEU A 119 -25.15 44.19 -28.17
CA LEU A 119 -25.69 42.87 -27.87
C LEU A 119 -24.68 41.96 -27.16
N ALA A 120 -23.44 42.39 -26.93
CA ALA A 120 -22.42 41.58 -26.25
C ALA A 120 -22.84 41.01 -24.86
N PRO A 121 -23.70 41.67 -24.06
CA PRO A 121 -24.21 41.11 -22.80
C PRO A 121 -25.37 40.10 -22.96
N ARG A 122 -25.84 39.83 -24.18
CA ARG A 122 -27.05 39.01 -24.43
C ARG A 122 -26.80 37.50 -24.39
N VAL A 123 -25.55 37.08 -24.37
CA VAL A 123 -25.17 35.68 -24.20
C VAL A 123 -24.24 35.56 -23.01
N GLU A 124 -24.53 34.60 -22.14
CA GLU A 124 -23.76 34.29 -20.94
C GLU A 124 -23.58 32.77 -20.78
N SER A 125 -22.72 32.35 -19.85
CA SER A 125 -22.46 30.95 -19.56
C SER A 125 -22.50 30.64 -18.06
N ILE A 126 -22.87 29.40 -17.74
CA ILE A 126 -22.75 28.76 -16.44
C ILE A 126 -21.88 27.52 -16.62
N MET A 127 -20.69 27.53 -16.03
CA MET A 127 -19.82 26.36 -15.93
C MET A 127 -19.85 25.83 -14.51
N THR A 128 -20.20 24.55 -14.32
CA THR A 128 -20.05 23.88 -13.02
C THR A 128 -18.57 23.96 -12.61
N GLY A 129 -18.27 24.63 -11.49
CA GLY A 129 -16.90 24.91 -11.05
C GLY A 129 -16.36 26.32 -11.37
N GLY A 130 -17.11 27.13 -12.11
CA GLY A 130 -16.70 28.46 -12.57
C GLY A 130 -15.54 28.44 -13.56
N ASP A 131 -15.02 29.62 -13.93
CA ASP A 131 -13.93 29.75 -14.90
C ASP A 131 -12.66 28.99 -14.52
N TYR A 132 -12.44 28.72 -13.23
CA TYR A 132 -11.32 27.89 -12.76
C TYR A 132 -11.28 26.53 -13.46
N ALA A 133 -12.45 25.96 -13.72
CA ALA A 133 -12.59 24.63 -14.30
C ALA A 133 -12.13 24.54 -15.78
N LEU A 134 -11.87 25.68 -16.44
CA LEU A 134 -11.28 25.73 -17.78
C LEU A 134 -9.89 25.10 -17.83
N VAL A 135 -9.06 25.32 -16.81
CA VAL A 135 -7.66 24.85 -16.77
C VAL A 135 -7.45 23.62 -15.89
N LYS A 136 -8.37 23.34 -14.97
CA LYS A 136 -8.28 22.19 -14.07
C LYS A 136 -9.66 21.64 -13.73
N SER A 137 -9.92 20.38 -14.08
CA SER A 137 -11.21 19.72 -13.84
C SER A 137 -11.56 19.63 -12.34
N VAL A 138 -12.84 19.79 -12.03
CA VAL A 138 -13.44 19.70 -10.67
C VAL A 138 -14.60 18.71 -10.66
N GLU A 139 -14.32 17.48 -11.09
CA GLU A 139 -15.33 16.46 -11.42
C GLU A 139 -16.33 16.17 -10.29
N PHE A 140 -15.90 16.18 -9.03
CA PHE A 140 -16.77 15.90 -7.90
C PHE A 140 -17.92 16.91 -7.71
N PHE A 141 -17.90 18.07 -8.37
CA PHE A 141 -19.02 19.02 -8.35
C PHE A 141 -20.22 18.53 -9.16
N GLU A 142 -20.01 17.65 -10.15
CA GLU A 142 -21.03 17.25 -11.12
C GLU A 142 -22.18 16.46 -10.49
N ASP A 143 -21.91 15.81 -9.35
CA ASP A 143 -22.84 14.97 -8.62
C ASP A 143 -23.92 15.77 -7.85
N TYR A 144 -23.76 17.09 -7.71
CA TYR A 144 -24.62 17.92 -6.85
C TYR A 144 -25.54 18.84 -7.65
N ALA A 145 -26.82 18.47 -7.77
CA ALA A 145 -27.85 19.31 -8.41
C ALA A 145 -28.01 20.69 -7.76
N VAL A 146 -27.81 20.79 -6.45
CA VAL A 146 -27.87 22.06 -5.70
C VAL A 146 -26.83 23.08 -6.17
N PHE A 147 -25.66 22.64 -6.64
CA PHE A 147 -24.64 23.56 -7.16
C PHE A 147 -25.12 24.23 -8.44
N GLY A 148 -25.75 23.49 -9.35
CA GLY A 148 -26.37 24.06 -10.54
C GLY A 148 -27.46 25.08 -10.22
N ARG A 149 -28.37 24.72 -9.30
CA ARG A 149 -29.41 25.65 -8.83
C ARG A 149 -28.79 26.95 -8.32
N ARG A 150 -27.76 26.85 -7.48
CA ARG A 150 -27.06 28.02 -6.93
C ARG A 150 -26.45 28.88 -8.03
N GLN A 151 -25.82 28.30 -9.04
CA GLN A 151 -25.21 29.09 -10.12
C GLN A 151 -26.24 29.82 -10.99
N VAL A 152 -27.43 29.25 -11.20
CA VAL A 152 -28.55 29.96 -11.85
C VAL A 152 -29.02 31.15 -11.02
N GLN A 153 -29.06 31.01 -9.69
CA GLN A 153 -29.37 32.12 -8.77
C GLN A 153 -28.31 33.23 -8.86
N GLU A 154 -27.04 32.86 -8.91
CA GLU A 154 -25.90 33.80 -9.02
C GLU A 154 -25.83 34.49 -10.38
N ALA A 155 -26.22 33.79 -11.46
CA ALA A 155 -26.43 34.37 -12.79
C ALA A 155 -27.65 35.31 -12.85
N LYS A 156 -28.45 35.36 -11.77
CA LYS A 156 -29.65 36.20 -11.61
C LYS A 156 -30.60 36.03 -12.80
N MET A 157 -30.85 34.79 -13.21
CA MET A 157 -31.78 34.52 -14.31
C MET A 157 -33.19 34.96 -13.93
N VAL A 158 -33.91 35.52 -14.91
CA VAL A 158 -35.26 36.05 -14.76
C VAL A 158 -36.18 35.55 -15.87
N LYS A 159 -37.49 35.70 -15.68
CA LYS A 159 -38.49 35.44 -16.71
C LYS A 159 -38.16 36.20 -18.01
N GLY A 160 -38.19 35.51 -19.13
CA GLY A 160 -37.81 36.02 -20.45
C GLY A 160 -36.39 35.64 -20.88
N ASP A 161 -35.51 35.26 -19.93
CA ASP A 161 -34.24 34.61 -20.27
C ASP A 161 -34.49 33.18 -20.80
N THR A 162 -33.55 32.70 -21.62
CA THR A 162 -33.53 31.34 -22.16
C THR A 162 -32.31 30.58 -21.63
N LEU A 163 -32.53 29.41 -21.04
CA LEU A 163 -31.47 28.46 -20.67
C LEU A 163 -31.31 27.41 -21.77
N VAL A 164 -30.08 27.22 -22.24
CA VAL A 164 -29.66 26.08 -23.06
C VAL A 164 -28.74 25.22 -22.20
N ALA A 165 -29.31 24.19 -21.57
CA ALA A 165 -28.59 23.25 -20.73
C ALA A 165 -28.00 22.13 -21.60
N ILE A 166 -26.70 21.92 -21.49
CA ILE A 166 -25.93 20.96 -22.28
C ILE A 166 -25.28 19.97 -21.31
N THR A 167 -25.54 18.68 -21.52
CA THR A 167 -24.95 17.59 -20.74
C THR A 167 -24.64 16.44 -21.67
N GLU A 168 -23.41 15.93 -21.59
CA GLU A 168 -22.90 14.97 -22.57
C GLU A 168 -23.81 13.76 -22.73
N GLY A 169 -24.20 13.14 -21.61
CA GLY A 169 -25.04 11.94 -21.60
C GLY A 169 -26.48 12.17 -21.11
N GLY A 170 -26.86 13.35 -20.63
CA GLY A 170 -28.21 13.63 -20.12
C GLY A 170 -28.43 13.31 -18.64
N GLU A 171 -27.40 12.84 -17.94
CA GLU A 171 -27.47 12.40 -16.54
C GLU A 171 -26.75 13.33 -15.54
N THR A 172 -26.06 14.38 -15.97
CA THR A 172 -25.25 15.23 -15.08
C THR A 172 -26.10 15.99 -14.07
N SER A 173 -26.00 15.63 -12.79
CA SER A 173 -26.87 16.19 -11.73
C SER A 173 -26.80 17.71 -11.63
N SER A 174 -25.60 18.30 -11.67
CA SER A 174 -25.45 19.77 -11.60
C SER A 174 -26.16 20.50 -12.74
N VAL A 175 -26.08 19.98 -13.97
CA VAL A 175 -26.75 20.57 -15.15
C VAL A 175 -28.27 20.42 -15.04
N LEU A 176 -28.78 19.27 -14.59
CA LEU A 176 -30.21 19.10 -14.33
C LEU A 176 -30.71 20.03 -13.20
N GLY A 177 -29.82 20.39 -12.27
CA GLY A 177 -30.06 21.44 -11.29
C GLY A 177 -30.27 22.83 -11.91
N THR A 178 -29.52 23.19 -12.96
CA THR A 178 -29.72 24.47 -13.66
C THR A 178 -31.05 24.51 -14.40
N VAL A 179 -31.44 23.38 -15.03
CA VAL A 179 -32.76 23.18 -15.63
C VAL A 179 -33.87 23.46 -14.62
N ALA A 180 -33.81 22.81 -13.45
CA ALA A 180 -34.86 22.94 -12.44
C ALA A 180 -35.00 24.39 -11.91
N GLU A 181 -33.90 25.06 -11.58
CA GLU A 181 -33.95 26.45 -11.09
C GLU A 181 -34.41 27.45 -12.17
N ALA A 182 -34.02 27.24 -13.44
CA ALA A 182 -34.46 28.10 -14.53
C ALA A 182 -35.97 27.97 -14.80
N LEU A 183 -36.50 26.75 -14.71
CA LEU A 183 -37.95 26.51 -14.76
C LEU A 183 -38.69 27.21 -13.62
N ASP A 184 -38.17 27.12 -12.39
CA ASP A 184 -38.74 27.79 -11.21
C ASP A 184 -38.78 29.32 -11.37
N ARG A 185 -37.85 29.88 -12.17
CA ARG A 185 -37.76 31.31 -12.50
C ARG A 185 -38.59 31.72 -13.72
N GLY A 186 -39.27 30.77 -14.37
CA GLY A 186 -40.08 31.02 -15.56
C GLY A 186 -39.28 31.33 -16.82
N CYS A 187 -38.04 30.85 -16.90
CA CYS A 187 -37.21 30.92 -18.11
C CYS A 187 -37.69 29.87 -19.14
N GLN A 188 -37.38 30.10 -20.42
CA GLN A 188 -37.49 29.04 -21.43
C GLN A 188 -36.31 28.10 -21.28
N VAL A 189 -36.52 26.78 -21.40
CA VAL A 189 -35.46 25.79 -21.15
C VAL A 189 -35.36 24.79 -22.30
N PHE A 190 -34.13 24.65 -22.79
CA PHE A 190 -33.72 23.63 -23.76
C PHE A 190 -32.70 22.71 -23.12
N LEU A 191 -32.82 21.40 -23.37
CA LEU A 191 -31.94 20.38 -22.82
C LEU A 191 -31.36 19.54 -23.97
N LEU A 192 -30.02 19.57 -24.11
CA LEU A 192 -29.27 18.90 -25.17
C LEU A 192 -28.38 17.80 -24.56
N PHE A 193 -28.43 16.57 -25.12
CA PHE A 193 -27.62 15.43 -24.69
C PHE A 193 -27.49 14.34 -25.76
N ASN A 194 -26.57 13.37 -25.57
CA ASN A 194 -26.18 12.40 -26.61
C ASN A 194 -26.55 10.94 -26.31
N ASN A 195 -27.52 10.67 -25.44
CA ASN A 195 -28.13 9.35 -25.27
C ASN A 195 -29.61 9.41 -25.66
N PRO A 196 -30.23 8.28 -26.08
CA PRO A 196 -31.67 8.26 -26.35
C PRO A 196 -32.49 8.72 -25.16
N ALA A 197 -33.39 9.68 -25.36
CA ALA A 197 -34.16 10.31 -24.29
C ALA A 197 -35.05 9.31 -23.54
N ASP A 198 -35.64 8.35 -24.25
CA ASP A 198 -36.48 7.28 -23.70
C ASP A 198 -35.68 6.32 -22.81
N LEU A 199 -34.45 6.00 -23.20
CA LEU A 199 -33.53 5.17 -22.41
C LEU A 199 -33.15 5.85 -21.09
N LEU A 200 -32.81 7.13 -21.13
CA LEU A 200 -32.50 7.91 -19.92
C LEU A 200 -33.70 7.99 -18.97
N ALA A 201 -34.87 8.37 -19.51
CA ALA A 201 -36.09 8.52 -18.72
C ALA A 201 -36.53 7.19 -18.07
N LYS A 202 -36.31 6.05 -18.75
CA LYS A 202 -36.65 4.73 -18.22
C LYS A 202 -35.79 4.31 -17.02
N HIS A 203 -34.50 4.64 -17.02
CA HIS A 203 -33.53 4.07 -16.08
C HIS A 203 -33.02 5.04 -15.01
N LEU A 204 -33.06 6.36 -15.26
CA LEU A 204 -32.52 7.37 -14.36
C LEU A 204 -33.61 8.35 -13.94
N GLU A 205 -33.90 8.39 -12.63
CA GLU A 205 -34.96 9.24 -12.10
C GLU A 205 -34.68 10.72 -12.35
N ARG A 206 -33.44 11.16 -12.09
CA ARG A 206 -33.04 12.57 -12.29
C ARG A 206 -33.23 13.04 -13.73
N SER A 207 -32.89 12.19 -14.71
CA SER A 207 -33.04 12.51 -16.13
C SER A 207 -34.52 12.48 -16.53
N ARG A 208 -35.29 11.50 -16.05
CA ARG A 208 -36.73 11.40 -16.29
C ARG A 208 -37.47 12.68 -15.89
N ILE A 209 -37.18 13.21 -14.70
CA ILE A 209 -37.82 14.45 -14.19
C ILE A 209 -37.61 15.63 -15.16
N ALA A 210 -36.42 15.80 -15.71
CA ALA A 210 -36.12 16.90 -16.62
C ALA A 210 -36.66 16.66 -18.03
N ILE A 211 -36.60 15.41 -18.53
CA ILE A 211 -37.01 15.04 -19.89
C ILE A 211 -38.54 15.05 -20.04
N GLU A 212 -39.27 14.59 -19.02
CA GLU A 212 -40.74 14.48 -19.07
C GLU A 212 -41.46 15.78 -18.66
N ASP A 213 -40.74 16.80 -18.18
CA ASP A 213 -41.34 18.10 -17.87
C ASP A 213 -41.79 18.80 -19.18
N PRO A 214 -43.09 19.09 -19.36
CA PRO A 214 -43.60 19.64 -20.62
C PRO A 214 -43.11 21.06 -20.92
N ARG A 215 -42.47 21.73 -19.95
CA ARG A 215 -41.86 23.06 -20.12
C ARG A 215 -40.45 22.98 -20.70
N VAL A 216 -39.82 21.80 -20.73
CA VAL A 216 -38.48 21.58 -21.28
C VAL A 216 -38.59 21.15 -22.74
N THR A 217 -37.84 21.81 -23.62
CA THR A 217 -37.66 21.34 -25.00
C THR A 217 -36.40 20.48 -25.08
N VAL A 218 -36.59 19.18 -25.22
CA VAL A 218 -35.49 18.20 -25.35
C VAL A 218 -35.00 18.13 -26.79
N LEU A 219 -33.68 18.23 -26.97
CA LEU A 219 -32.98 17.91 -28.21
C LEU A 219 -32.11 16.68 -27.97
N ASP A 220 -32.58 15.55 -28.49
CA ASP A 220 -31.83 14.29 -28.48
C ASP A 220 -30.79 14.31 -29.61
N LEU A 221 -29.51 14.37 -29.21
CA LEU A 221 -28.36 14.44 -30.10
C LEU A 221 -27.66 13.08 -30.24
N PHE A 222 -28.35 11.98 -29.99
CA PHE A 222 -27.77 10.65 -30.06
C PHE A 222 -27.12 10.36 -31.43
N CYS A 223 -25.80 10.14 -31.42
CA CYS A 223 -24.98 9.81 -32.58
C CYS A 223 -24.25 8.45 -32.45
N GLY A 224 -24.67 7.61 -31.49
CA GLY A 224 -24.03 6.33 -31.20
C GLY A 224 -22.90 6.42 -30.16
N PRO A 225 -22.23 5.29 -29.86
CA PRO A 225 -21.11 5.25 -28.92
C PRO A 225 -19.90 6.08 -29.41
N MET A 226 -19.10 6.58 -28.47
CA MET A 226 -17.92 7.41 -28.76
C MET A 226 -16.80 6.60 -29.43
N ALA A 227 -15.97 7.22 -30.26
CA ALA A 227 -14.83 6.56 -30.91
C ALA A 227 -13.86 5.91 -29.90
N LEU A 228 -13.68 6.58 -28.77
CA LEU A 228 -13.03 6.05 -27.59
C LEU A 228 -14.12 5.93 -26.51
N ALA A 229 -14.38 4.72 -26.04
CA ALA A 229 -15.52 4.43 -25.17
C ALA A 229 -15.50 5.28 -23.90
N GLY A 230 -16.61 5.97 -23.59
CA GLY A 230 -16.72 6.90 -22.45
C GLY A 230 -16.09 8.29 -22.67
N SER A 231 -15.43 8.55 -23.80
CA SER A 231 -14.77 9.83 -24.13
C SER A 231 -15.75 10.82 -24.76
N THR A 232 -16.63 11.36 -23.94
CA THR A 232 -17.70 12.28 -24.33
C THR A 232 -17.19 13.64 -24.85
N ARG A 233 -15.95 14.03 -24.52
CA ARG A 233 -15.23 15.17 -25.14
C ARG A 233 -15.05 15.07 -26.67
N MET A 234 -15.30 13.90 -27.25
CA MET A 234 -15.24 13.65 -28.69
C MET A 234 -16.61 13.92 -29.34
N GLN A 235 -17.28 12.89 -29.85
CA GLN A 235 -18.46 13.06 -30.71
C GLN A 235 -19.63 13.74 -30.00
N ALA A 236 -19.83 13.49 -28.70
CA ALA A 236 -20.92 14.11 -27.95
C ALA A 236 -20.78 15.64 -27.90
N THR A 237 -19.61 16.15 -27.47
CA THR A 237 -19.40 17.61 -27.45
C THR A 237 -19.22 18.22 -28.85
N THR A 238 -18.77 17.46 -29.86
CA THR A 238 -18.81 17.93 -31.27
C THR A 238 -20.25 18.13 -31.73
N SER A 239 -21.16 17.21 -31.37
CA SER A 239 -22.59 17.29 -31.67
C SER A 239 -23.22 18.51 -31.03
N GLU A 240 -22.97 18.73 -29.75
CA GLU A 240 -23.48 19.88 -29.00
C GLU A 240 -22.92 21.20 -29.54
N GLN A 241 -21.62 21.24 -29.86
CA GLN A 241 -20.98 22.42 -30.43
C GLN A 241 -21.59 22.80 -31.78
N LEU A 242 -21.83 21.81 -32.65
CA LEU A 242 -22.43 22.02 -33.95
C LEU A 242 -23.87 22.53 -33.81
N ILE A 243 -24.72 21.87 -33.02
CA ILE A 243 -26.15 22.20 -32.93
C ILE A 243 -26.39 23.53 -32.20
N ALA A 244 -25.83 23.72 -31.00
CA ALA A 244 -26.03 24.96 -30.26
C ALA A 244 -25.31 26.15 -30.92
N GLY A 245 -24.13 25.91 -31.51
CA GLY A 245 -23.39 26.92 -32.27
C GLY A 245 -24.12 27.35 -33.55
N ALA A 246 -24.71 26.42 -34.30
CA ALA A 246 -25.48 26.72 -35.50
C ALA A 246 -26.73 27.56 -35.20
N ALA A 247 -27.40 27.31 -34.07
CA ALA A 247 -28.53 28.12 -33.63
C ALA A 247 -28.09 29.56 -33.31
N LEU A 248 -26.95 29.71 -32.61
CA LEU A 248 -26.40 31.00 -32.24
C LEU A 248 -25.88 31.81 -33.45
N GLU A 249 -25.19 31.14 -34.38
CA GLU A 249 -24.69 31.77 -35.60
C GLU A 249 -25.84 32.17 -36.52
N THR A 250 -26.86 31.33 -36.66
CA THR A 250 -28.07 31.67 -37.43
C THR A 250 -28.78 32.88 -36.83
N ALA A 251 -28.87 32.99 -35.50
CA ALA A 251 -29.42 34.17 -34.84
C ALA A 251 -28.60 35.44 -35.16
N MET A 252 -27.26 35.35 -35.12
CA MET A 252 -26.37 36.47 -35.50
C MET A 252 -26.55 36.87 -36.97
N HIS A 253 -26.63 35.91 -37.90
CA HIS A 253 -26.86 36.19 -39.32
C HIS A 253 -28.19 36.90 -39.53
N LYS A 254 -29.25 36.44 -38.85
CA LYS A 254 -30.57 37.07 -38.92
C LYS A 254 -30.57 38.49 -38.37
N ILE A 255 -29.81 38.76 -37.30
CA ILE A 255 -29.66 40.12 -36.73
C ILE A 255 -28.89 41.04 -37.69
N LEU A 256 -27.86 40.53 -38.35
CA LEU A 256 -27.01 41.27 -39.29
C LEU A 256 -27.57 41.35 -40.72
N GLY A 257 -28.68 40.67 -41.01
CA GLY A 257 -29.22 40.57 -42.38
C GLY A 257 -28.32 39.80 -43.35
N LEU A 258 -27.49 38.88 -42.83
CA LEU A 258 -26.64 38.00 -43.64
C LEU A 258 -27.42 36.79 -44.16
N GLN A 259 -26.95 36.19 -45.25
CA GLN A 259 -27.56 34.97 -45.79
C GLN A 259 -27.48 33.81 -44.78
N PRO A 260 -28.54 33.00 -44.64
CA PRO A 260 -28.51 31.79 -43.82
C PRO A 260 -27.41 30.84 -44.31
N ARG A 261 -26.70 30.21 -43.37
CA ARG A 261 -25.72 29.16 -43.68
C ARG A 261 -26.39 27.79 -43.71
N ASN A 262 -25.80 26.88 -44.48
CA ASN A 262 -26.15 25.46 -44.45
C ASN A 262 -25.12 24.72 -43.59
N HIS A 263 -25.34 24.70 -42.28
CA HIS A 263 -24.39 24.10 -41.32
C HIS A 263 -24.14 22.61 -41.54
N VAL A 264 -25.08 21.86 -42.15
CA VAL A 264 -24.89 20.45 -42.53
C VAL A 264 -23.82 20.35 -43.62
N GLU A 265 -23.99 21.12 -44.69
CA GLU A 265 -23.07 21.11 -45.83
C GLU A 265 -21.69 21.65 -45.46
N ASP A 266 -21.67 22.71 -44.63
CA ASP A 266 -20.42 23.26 -44.09
C ASP A 266 -19.65 22.20 -43.27
N PHE A 267 -20.34 21.46 -42.41
CA PHE A 267 -19.73 20.41 -41.60
C PHE A 267 -19.32 19.19 -42.43
N GLU A 268 -20.11 18.80 -43.43
CA GLU A 268 -19.78 17.72 -44.37
C GLU A 268 -18.49 18.03 -45.15
N LYS A 269 -18.36 19.26 -45.68
CA LYS A 269 -17.14 19.73 -46.34
C LYS A 269 -15.93 19.73 -45.41
N LEU A 270 -16.12 20.13 -44.15
CA LEU A 270 -15.07 20.06 -43.14
C LEU A 270 -14.60 18.62 -42.93
N LEU A 271 -15.51 17.67 -42.72
CA LEU A 271 -15.15 16.25 -42.55
C LEU A 271 -14.45 15.68 -43.79
N GLU A 272 -14.99 15.94 -44.99
CA GLU A 272 -14.38 15.51 -46.24
C GLU A 272 -12.96 16.04 -46.41
N SER A 273 -12.71 17.30 -46.04
CA SER A 273 -11.36 17.87 -46.10
C SER A 273 -10.40 17.19 -45.12
N LEU A 274 -10.82 16.91 -43.88
CA LEU A 274 -9.99 16.30 -42.85
C LEU A 274 -9.68 14.81 -43.11
N GLU A 275 -10.52 14.11 -43.85
CA GLU A 275 -10.37 12.69 -44.20
C GLU A 275 -9.40 12.44 -45.38
N GLN A 276 -8.99 13.51 -46.08
CA GLN A 276 -8.02 13.41 -47.18
C GLN A 276 -6.65 12.95 -46.69
N ASP A 277 -5.90 12.28 -47.57
CA ASP A 277 -4.59 11.69 -47.25
C ASP A 277 -3.59 12.70 -46.67
N LYS A 278 -3.56 13.94 -47.18
CA LYS A 278 -2.63 14.97 -46.73
C LYS A 278 -2.90 15.40 -45.27
N PRO A 279 -4.12 15.86 -44.90
CA PRO A 279 -4.51 16.10 -43.51
C PRO A 279 -4.31 14.91 -42.58
N VAL A 280 -4.74 13.72 -42.98
CA VAL A 280 -4.54 12.48 -42.19
C VAL A 280 -3.06 12.24 -41.91
N LYS A 281 -2.21 12.36 -42.93
CA LYS A 281 -0.77 12.21 -42.77
C LYS A 281 -0.20 13.30 -41.85
N ALA A 282 -0.61 14.55 -42.00
CA ALA A 282 -0.12 15.65 -41.16
C ALA A 282 -0.48 15.44 -39.67
N MET A 283 -1.70 15.00 -39.38
CA MET A 283 -2.12 14.64 -38.02
C MET A 283 -1.34 13.43 -37.48
N ALA A 284 -1.09 12.42 -38.31
CA ALA A 284 -0.30 11.25 -37.94
C ALA A 284 1.17 11.61 -37.64
N ASP A 285 1.81 12.41 -38.50
CA ASP A 285 3.19 12.86 -38.31
C ASP A 285 3.32 13.72 -37.04
N TYR A 286 2.33 14.57 -36.75
CA TYR A 286 2.30 15.35 -35.50
C TYR A 286 2.06 14.48 -34.27
N THR A 287 1.17 13.48 -34.37
CA THR A 287 0.92 12.49 -33.31
C THR A 287 2.21 11.74 -32.96
N ASP A 288 3.00 11.38 -33.97
CA ASP A 288 4.29 10.70 -33.77
C ASP A 288 5.33 11.60 -33.11
N PHE A 289 5.37 12.87 -33.52
CA PHE A 289 6.19 13.90 -32.87
C PHE A 289 5.84 14.04 -31.39
N GLU A 290 4.55 14.20 -31.07
CA GLU A 290 4.09 14.38 -29.70
C GLU A 290 4.34 13.13 -28.85
N ALA A 291 4.03 11.94 -29.35
CA ALA A 291 4.29 10.68 -28.66
C ALA A 291 5.79 10.51 -28.35
N LYS A 292 6.67 10.91 -29.29
CA LYS A 292 8.12 10.84 -29.09
C LYS A 292 8.62 11.79 -27.99
N VAL A 293 8.06 13.00 -27.90
CA VAL A 293 8.34 13.95 -26.82
C VAL A 293 8.02 13.31 -25.47
N TYR A 294 6.84 12.72 -25.31
CA TYR A 294 6.43 12.09 -24.06
C TYR A 294 7.23 10.82 -23.71
N GLN A 295 7.55 9.97 -24.68
CA GLN A 295 8.41 8.79 -24.47
C GLN A 295 9.80 9.17 -23.94
N ASN A 296 10.32 10.32 -24.36
CA ASN A 296 11.59 10.87 -23.89
C ASN A 296 11.44 11.70 -22.59
N LYS A 297 10.29 11.65 -21.92
CA LYS A 297 9.97 12.43 -20.71
C LYS A 297 9.99 13.96 -20.93
N GLY A 298 9.82 14.41 -22.16
CA GLY A 298 9.65 15.82 -22.52
C GLY A 298 8.21 16.29 -22.36
N LYS A 299 8.02 17.60 -22.38
CA LYS A 299 6.73 18.28 -22.23
C LYS A 299 6.42 19.12 -23.46
N VAL A 300 5.15 19.26 -23.82
CA VAL A 300 4.67 20.12 -24.91
C VAL A 300 4.11 21.42 -24.34
N THR A 301 4.49 22.54 -24.94
CA THR A 301 3.87 23.85 -24.67
C THR A 301 3.31 24.43 -25.97
N TYR A 302 1.99 24.57 -26.02
CA TYR A 302 1.27 25.17 -27.13
C TYR A 302 1.25 26.69 -27.01
N PHE A 303 1.58 27.37 -28.10
CA PHE A 303 1.54 28.82 -28.24
C PHE A 303 0.45 29.21 -29.24
N ALA A 304 -0.46 30.10 -28.82
CA ALA A 304 -1.53 30.61 -29.66
C ALA A 304 -1.97 32.02 -29.19
N ASP A 305 -2.50 32.82 -30.12
CA ASP A 305 -3.11 34.12 -29.80
C ASP A 305 -4.64 34.08 -29.82
N ASP A 306 -5.21 33.39 -30.82
CA ASP A 306 -6.64 33.10 -30.93
C ASP A 306 -6.90 31.59 -30.73
N PHE A 307 -8.16 31.21 -30.50
CA PHE A 307 -8.59 29.82 -30.25
C PHE A 307 -7.98 29.18 -28.98
N LEU A 308 -7.51 29.99 -28.03
CA LEU A 308 -6.94 29.52 -26.76
C LEU A 308 -7.91 28.61 -25.99
N LEU A 309 -9.20 28.95 -25.96
CA LEU A 309 -10.22 28.18 -25.24
C LEU A 309 -10.40 26.77 -25.82
N ASP A 310 -10.28 26.60 -27.14
CA ASP A 310 -10.33 25.29 -27.80
C ASP A 310 -9.14 24.42 -27.38
N ILE A 311 -7.94 25.02 -27.33
CA ILE A 311 -6.71 24.33 -26.91
C ILE A 311 -6.78 23.98 -25.41
N PHE A 312 -7.28 24.89 -24.56
CA PHE A 312 -7.55 24.58 -23.14
C PHE A 312 -8.52 23.43 -22.97
N THR A 313 -9.56 23.37 -23.80
CA THR A 313 -10.56 22.31 -23.73
C THR A 313 -9.95 20.94 -24.01
N ASP A 314 -9.14 20.79 -25.06
CA ASP A 314 -8.45 19.52 -25.32
C ASP A 314 -7.39 19.23 -24.24
N THR A 315 -6.48 20.16 -23.97
CA THR A 315 -5.35 19.93 -23.04
C THR A 315 -5.80 19.63 -21.62
N THR A 316 -6.85 20.28 -21.14
CA THR A 316 -7.39 20.02 -19.79
C THR A 316 -8.09 18.68 -19.72
N GLU A 317 -8.83 18.29 -20.76
CA GLU A 317 -9.53 17.00 -20.81
C GLU A 317 -8.59 15.79 -20.92
N ARG A 318 -7.34 15.99 -21.36
CA ARG A 318 -6.35 14.89 -21.35
C ARG A 318 -6.04 14.39 -19.92
N SER A 319 -6.17 15.25 -18.91
CA SER A 319 -5.89 14.88 -17.52
C SER A 319 -6.86 13.82 -16.98
N PRO A 320 -8.20 14.04 -16.97
CA PRO A 320 -9.14 13.03 -16.51
C PRO A 320 -9.30 11.85 -17.48
N THR A 321 -9.15 12.07 -18.79
CA THR A 321 -9.32 11.01 -19.81
C THR A 321 -8.20 9.97 -19.77
N PHE A 322 -6.96 10.42 -19.56
CA PHE A 322 -5.78 9.58 -19.69
C PHE A 322 -4.89 9.59 -18.45
N MET A 323 -5.29 10.21 -17.34
CA MET A 323 -4.45 10.40 -16.14
C MET A 323 -3.13 11.13 -16.43
N LEU A 324 -3.17 12.21 -17.21
CA LEU A 324 -2.03 13.11 -17.33
C LEU A 324 -1.99 14.09 -16.14
N PRO A 325 -0.79 14.52 -15.68
CA PRO A 325 -0.68 15.57 -14.68
C PRO A 325 -1.45 16.83 -15.10
N PRO A 326 -2.38 17.34 -14.26
CA PRO A 326 -3.18 18.52 -14.59
C PRO A 326 -2.32 19.78 -14.58
N PHE A 327 -2.88 20.89 -15.06
CA PHE A 327 -2.24 22.20 -14.94
C PHE A 327 -1.91 22.48 -13.47
N ARG A 328 -0.73 23.08 -13.26
CA ARG A 328 -0.16 23.32 -11.93
C ARG A 328 -0.05 24.82 -11.67
N LYS A 329 -0.42 25.24 -10.45
CA LYS A 329 -0.24 26.63 -9.99
C LYS A 329 1.27 26.90 -9.84
N CYS A 330 1.72 28.14 -10.07
CA CYS A 330 3.15 28.48 -9.97
C CYS A 330 3.76 28.30 -8.56
N ASP A 331 2.91 28.32 -7.51
CA ASP A 331 3.28 28.14 -6.11
C ASP A 331 3.20 26.67 -5.63
N ASP A 332 2.73 25.73 -6.46
CA ASP A 332 2.76 24.30 -6.16
C ASP A 332 4.08 23.68 -6.61
N LYS A 333 4.95 23.39 -5.63
CA LYS A 333 6.27 22.78 -5.85
C LYS A 333 6.29 21.26 -5.68
N THR A 334 5.15 20.65 -5.37
CA THR A 334 5.07 19.23 -5.00
C THR A 334 4.46 18.37 -6.10
N SER A 335 3.42 18.86 -6.78
CA SER A 335 2.75 18.09 -7.84
C SER A 335 3.63 17.95 -9.08
N PRO A 336 3.52 16.87 -9.87
CA PRO A 336 4.25 16.75 -11.14
C PRO A 336 3.88 17.88 -12.12
N PRO A 337 4.83 18.35 -12.96
CA PRO A 337 4.54 19.35 -13.99
C PRO A 337 3.65 18.77 -15.11
N PRO A 338 2.76 19.58 -15.71
CA PRO A 338 1.83 19.09 -16.73
C PRO A 338 2.55 18.70 -18.02
N TRP A 339 2.15 17.59 -18.64
CA TRP A 339 2.74 17.14 -19.91
C TRP A 339 2.45 18.12 -21.05
N THR A 340 1.24 18.69 -21.08
CA THR A 340 0.84 19.76 -21.99
C THR A 340 0.59 21.05 -21.25
N PHE A 341 0.87 22.19 -21.87
CA PHE A 341 0.52 23.50 -21.33
C PHE A 341 0.21 24.46 -22.47
N VAL A 342 -0.53 25.54 -22.19
CA VAL A 342 -0.95 26.53 -23.19
C VAL A 342 -0.48 27.92 -22.77
N LYS A 343 0.10 28.69 -23.69
CA LYS A 343 0.53 30.06 -23.46
C LYS A 343 0.13 31.02 -24.60
N ASN A 344 -0.25 32.24 -24.24
CA ASN A 344 -0.29 33.38 -25.14
C ASN A 344 0.97 34.23 -24.92
N PRO A 345 1.94 34.24 -25.84
CA PRO A 345 3.20 34.94 -25.64
C PRO A 345 3.10 36.47 -25.84
N LEU A 346 1.94 36.99 -26.27
CA LEU A 346 1.76 38.41 -26.61
C LEU A 346 1.29 39.28 -25.44
N CYS A 347 0.87 38.68 -24.33
CA CYS A 347 0.24 39.40 -23.23
C CYS A 347 0.47 38.70 -21.88
N SER A 348 0.30 39.42 -20.77
CA SER A 348 0.35 38.85 -19.42
C SER A 348 -0.80 37.87 -19.18
N THR A 349 -0.73 37.04 -18.13
CA THR A 349 -1.80 36.09 -17.79
C THR A 349 -3.16 36.78 -17.60
N GLU A 350 -3.19 37.95 -16.98
CA GLU A 350 -4.43 38.73 -16.77
C GLU A 350 -5.02 39.19 -18.10
N GLU A 351 -4.20 39.78 -18.97
CA GLU A 351 -4.60 40.24 -20.29
C GLU A 351 -5.01 39.06 -21.20
N ALA A 352 -4.36 37.90 -21.09
CA ALA A 352 -4.72 36.70 -21.85
C ALA A 352 -6.15 36.23 -21.49
N TRP A 353 -6.48 36.20 -20.19
CA TRP A 353 -7.83 35.88 -19.74
C TRP A 353 -8.84 36.95 -20.13
N GLU A 354 -8.50 38.24 -20.00
CA GLU A 354 -9.38 39.35 -20.40
C GLU A 354 -9.69 39.31 -21.91
N LYS A 355 -8.67 39.10 -22.74
CA LYS A 355 -8.80 38.98 -24.19
C LYS A 355 -9.63 37.77 -24.58
N GLY A 356 -9.39 36.61 -23.95
CA GLY A 356 -10.10 35.36 -24.22
C GLY A 356 -11.57 35.39 -23.80
N MET A 357 -11.86 35.92 -22.61
CA MET A 357 -13.21 35.91 -22.01
C MET A 357 -14.09 37.07 -22.50
N ARG A 358 -13.50 38.23 -22.81
CA ARG A 358 -14.22 39.48 -23.10
C ARG A 358 -15.22 39.89 -21.99
N ARG A 359 -14.98 39.42 -20.77
CA ARG A 359 -15.71 39.74 -19.53
C ARG A 359 -14.81 39.47 -18.32
N PRO A 360 -15.14 40.04 -17.14
CA PRO A 360 -14.48 39.64 -15.90
C PRO A 360 -14.58 38.14 -15.62
N LEU A 361 -13.58 37.59 -14.93
CA LEU A 361 -13.57 36.20 -14.49
C LEU A 361 -14.72 35.89 -13.53
N ARG A 362 -15.43 34.79 -13.77
CA ARG A 362 -16.56 34.25 -13.00
C ARG A 362 -16.18 32.93 -12.33
N CYS A 363 -15.25 33.04 -11.39
CA CYS A 363 -14.83 31.95 -10.51
C CYS A 363 -15.76 31.79 -9.28
N LEU A 364 -15.62 30.69 -8.54
CA LEU A 364 -16.43 30.41 -7.35
C LEU A 364 -15.72 30.88 -6.06
N ASN A 365 -16.41 31.70 -5.27
CA ASN A 365 -15.95 32.20 -3.97
C ASN A 365 -16.81 31.66 -2.82
N TRP A 366 -17.35 30.45 -2.96
CA TRP A 366 -18.21 29.81 -1.95
C TRP A 366 -17.42 29.49 -0.68
N THR A 367 -17.98 29.86 0.46
CA THR A 367 -17.40 29.63 1.79
C THR A 367 -17.86 28.29 2.37
N TYR A 368 -17.24 27.85 3.47
CA TYR A 368 -17.70 26.68 4.22
C TYR A 368 -19.21 26.76 4.55
N ALA A 369 -19.67 27.93 5.01
CA ALA A 369 -21.07 28.15 5.36
C ALA A 369 -22.01 28.03 4.14
N ASP A 370 -21.53 28.29 2.93
CA ASP A 370 -22.32 28.09 1.71
C ASP A 370 -22.47 26.60 1.39
N TYR A 371 -21.39 25.81 1.51
CA TYR A 371 -21.41 24.35 1.33
C TYR A 371 -22.25 23.63 2.39
N GLU A 372 -22.22 24.10 3.63
CA GLU A 372 -23.05 23.59 4.72
C GLU A 372 -24.54 23.84 4.44
N LYS A 373 -24.91 25.07 4.04
CA LYS A 373 -26.30 25.40 3.65
C LYS A 373 -26.82 24.59 2.47
N MET A 374 -25.94 24.18 1.56
CA MET A 374 -26.28 23.34 0.42
C MET A 374 -26.35 21.84 0.77
N GLY A 375 -26.07 21.43 2.01
CA GLY A 375 -26.21 20.05 2.47
C GLY A 375 -25.18 19.09 1.86
N THR A 376 -23.97 19.58 1.57
CA THR A 376 -22.91 18.76 0.97
C THR A 376 -22.23 17.83 1.99
N ALA A 377 -21.65 16.72 1.52
CA ALA A 377 -20.97 15.75 2.39
C ALA A 377 -19.88 16.41 3.26
N ASP A 378 -19.72 15.93 4.50
CA ASP A 378 -18.80 16.44 5.54
C ASP A 378 -17.37 16.76 5.06
N LYS A 379 -16.88 16.06 4.04
CA LYS A 379 -15.53 16.26 3.48
C LYS A 379 -15.35 17.56 2.71
N ILE A 380 -16.32 18.00 1.90
CA ILE A 380 -16.22 19.24 1.12
C ILE A 380 -16.34 20.44 2.06
N GLY A 381 -17.19 20.33 3.08
CA GLY A 381 -17.30 21.33 4.12
C GLY A 381 -15.99 21.56 4.87
N LYS A 382 -15.34 20.50 5.36
CA LYS A 382 -14.12 20.64 6.19
C LYS A 382 -12.94 21.32 5.48
N ASN A 383 -12.87 21.29 4.14
CA ASN A 383 -11.82 21.96 3.38
C ASN A 383 -12.32 22.40 1.98
N PRO A 384 -12.95 23.59 1.87
CA PRO A 384 -13.53 24.04 0.62
C PRO A 384 -12.46 24.25 -0.46
N PRO A 385 -12.76 23.90 -1.73
CA PRO A 385 -11.79 24.03 -2.82
C PRO A 385 -11.48 25.51 -3.12
N GLN A 386 -10.20 25.80 -3.37
CA GLN A 386 -9.72 27.15 -3.72
C GLN A 386 -9.92 27.41 -5.22
N LEU A 387 -11.11 27.92 -5.57
CA LEU A 387 -11.55 28.12 -6.95
C LEU A 387 -11.71 29.61 -7.33
N ALA A 388 -11.19 30.53 -6.53
CA ALA A 388 -11.34 31.98 -6.74
C ALA A 388 -10.52 32.48 -7.95
N SER A 389 -10.82 33.69 -8.46
CA SER A 389 -10.10 34.28 -9.59
C SER A 389 -8.60 34.43 -9.32
N GLN A 390 -8.22 34.78 -8.08
CA GLN A 390 -6.81 34.86 -7.67
C GLN A 390 -6.07 33.52 -7.78
N ASP A 391 -6.78 32.40 -7.67
CA ASP A 391 -6.22 31.06 -7.83
C ASP A 391 -6.08 30.66 -9.29
N LEU A 392 -6.97 31.13 -10.16
CA LEU A 392 -6.86 30.96 -11.62
C LEU A 392 -5.67 31.74 -12.19
N LEU A 393 -5.39 32.94 -11.69
CA LEU A 393 -4.25 33.77 -12.14
C LEU A 393 -2.86 33.22 -11.76
N LYS A 394 -2.81 32.15 -10.96
CA LYS A 394 -1.57 31.41 -10.64
C LYS A 394 -1.17 30.42 -11.73
N PHE A 395 -2.05 30.13 -12.69
CA PHE A 395 -1.70 29.38 -13.90
C PHE A 395 -1.15 30.36 -14.93
N LYS A 396 0.18 30.40 -15.09
CA LYS A 396 0.89 31.41 -15.89
C LYS A 396 0.80 31.15 -17.39
N VAL A 397 -0.37 31.48 -17.96
CA VAL A 397 -0.73 31.27 -19.36
C VAL A 397 -0.36 32.43 -20.28
N GLY A 398 0.18 33.54 -19.76
CA GLY A 398 0.65 34.67 -20.57
C GLY A 398 2.13 34.58 -20.95
N CYS A 399 2.78 35.73 -21.13
CA CYS A 399 4.19 35.89 -21.51
C CYS A 399 5.19 35.68 -20.37
N GLU A 400 4.73 35.26 -19.18
CA GLU A 400 5.61 35.01 -18.03
C GLU A 400 6.59 33.85 -18.30
N ASP A 401 7.54 33.63 -17.37
CA ASP A 401 8.67 32.73 -17.59
C ASP A 401 8.30 31.27 -17.94
N LEU A 402 9.22 30.60 -18.63
CA LEU A 402 9.13 29.25 -19.18
C LEU A 402 9.96 28.23 -18.38
N ASP A 403 10.60 28.61 -17.28
CA ASP A 403 11.62 27.79 -16.59
C ASP A 403 11.20 26.33 -16.34
N GLU A 404 9.96 26.06 -15.94
CA GLU A 404 9.49 24.69 -15.71
C GLU A 404 9.00 23.98 -16.99
N ARG A 405 8.95 24.67 -18.12
CA ARG A 405 8.48 24.20 -19.43
C ARG A 405 9.60 23.82 -20.39
N CYS A 406 10.78 24.41 -20.25
CA CYS A 406 11.94 24.21 -21.14
C CYS A 406 13.22 23.79 -20.39
N ASN A 407 13.07 23.01 -19.31
CA ASN A 407 14.18 22.59 -18.46
C ASN A 407 14.86 21.28 -18.88
N THR A 408 14.37 20.62 -19.93
CA THR A 408 14.98 19.40 -20.48
C THR A 408 15.19 19.52 -21.99
N PRO A 409 16.19 18.83 -22.57
CA PRO A 409 16.41 18.82 -24.02
C PRO A 409 15.31 18.11 -24.81
N HIS A 410 14.30 17.55 -24.14
CA HIS A 410 13.18 16.84 -24.76
C HIS A 410 11.90 17.68 -24.80
N ASP A 411 11.90 18.85 -24.16
CA ASP A 411 10.74 19.74 -24.16
C ASP A 411 10.52 20.38 -25.54
N ALA A 412 9.25 20.57 -25.89
CA ALA A 412 8.81 21.03 -27.20
C ALA A 412 7.92 22.28 -27.12
N ALA A 413 8.18 23.23 -28.03
CA ALA A 413 7.31 24.37 -28.31
C ALA A 413 6.49 24.11 -29.57
N VAL A 414 5.18 24.33 -29.51
CA VAL A 414 4.26 24.10 -30.63
C VAL A 414 3.46 25.35 -30.92
N LEU A 415 3.64 25.96 -32.09
CA LEU A 415 2.78 27.04 -32.57
C LEU A 415 1.50 26.44 -33.15
N VAL A 416 0.32 26.85 -32.66
CA VAL A 416 -0.97 26.51 -33.27
C VAL A 416 -1.46 27.70 -34.09
N ALA A 417 -1.56 27.52 -35.41
CA ALA A 417 -1.86 28.61 -36.33
C ALA A 417 -3.13 28.31 -37.15
N MET A 418 -4.13 29.20 -37.00
CA MET A 418 -5.37 29.21 -37.79
C MET A 418 -5.51 30.43 -38.70
N HIS A 419 -4.60 31.42 -38.56
CA HIS A 419 -4.42 32.55 -39.45
C HIS A 419 -2.96 33.04 -39.32
N ARG A 420 -2.49 33.86 -40.27
CA ARG A 420 -1.15 34.46 -40.18
C ARG A 420 -1.16 35.63 -39.20
N ASN A 421 -0.26 35.62 -38.23
CA ASN A 421 -0.12 36.68 -37.24
C ASN A 421 1.38 36.89 -36.99
N SER A 422 1.95 37.92 -37.61
CA SER A 422 3.39 38.20 -37.57
C SER A 422 3.91 38.39 -36.15
N ASN A 423 3.12 39.02 -35.26
CA ASN A 423 3.53 39.28 -33.89
C ASN A 423 3.62 37.97 -33.09
N LEU A 424 2.62 37.09 -33.25
CA LEU A 424 2.65 35.76 -32.63
C LEU A 424 3.81 34.91 -33.16
N GLU A 425 4.05 34.94 -34.46
CA GLU A 425 5.13 34.20 -35.12
C GLU A 425 6.51 34.70 -34.64
N GLU A 426 6.71 36.01 -34.54
CA GLU A 426 7.93 36.62 -34.02
C GLU A 426 8.16 36.25 -32.54
N ALA A 427 7.12 36.38 -31.71
CA ALA A 427 7.18 36.03 -30.30
C ALA A 427 7.45 34.52 -30.09
N PHE A 428 6.82 33.65 -30.88
CA PHE A 428 7.08 32.21 -30.87
C PHE A 428 8.52 31.91 -31.25
N ASN A 429 9.04 32.51 -32.34
CA ASN A 429 10.42 32.29 -32.77
C ASN A 429 11.45 32.72 -31.71
N ALA A 430 11.20 33.82 -31.01
CA ALA A 430 12.05 34.30 -29.92
C ALA A 430 12.07 33.33 -28.72
N LEU A 431 10.93 32.69 -28.39
CA LEU A 431 10.81 31.77 -27.26
C LEU A 431 11.20 30.33 -27.60
N ALA A 432 10.93 29.88 -28.83
CA ALA A 432 11.14 28.50 -29.27
C ALA A 432 12.61 28.08 -29.21
N GLY A 433 13.55 29.03 -29.28
CA GLY A 433 14.99 28.77 -29.12
C GLY A 433 15.38 28.19 -27.75
N LYS A 434 14.52 28.31 -26.73
CA LYS A 434 14.74 27.70 -25.41
C LYS A 434 14.36 26.21 -25.35
N PHE A 435 13.65 25.68 -26.34
CA PHE A 435 13.14 24.31 -26.33
C PHE A 435 14.02 23.37 -27.17
N GLY A 436 14.10 22.11 -26.77
CA GLY A 436 14.85 21.09 -27.51
C GLY A 436 14.19 20.68 -28.83
N ALA A 437 12.88 20.89 -28.96
CA ALA A 437 12.12 20.66 -30.18
C ALA A 437 11.12 21.79 -30.47
N ARG A 438 10.83 22.01 -31.75
CA ARG A 438 9.84 22.99 -32.21
C ARG A 438 8.98 22.45 -33.34
N ALA A 439 7.70 22.79 -33.32
CA ALA A 439 6.75 22.41 -34.35
C ALA A 439 5.73 23.53 -34.59
N THR A 440 5.12 23.52 -35.77
CA THR A 440 3.96 24.36 -36.08
C THR A 440 2.84 23.46 -36.57
N LEU A 441 1.67 23.53 -35.93
CA LEU A 441 0.43 22.87 -36.35
C LEU A 441 -0.46 23.91 -37.03
N ALA A 442 -0.60 23.80 -38.35
CA ALA A 442 -1.36 24.74 -39.16
C ALA A 442 -2.70 24.11 -39.59
N ILE A 443 -3.82 24.73 -39.22
CA ILE A 443 -5.17 24.19 -39.45
C ILE A 443 -5.95 25.16 -40.34
N GLY A 444 -6.35 24.71 -41.53
CA GLY A 444 -7.13 25.52 -42.48
C GLY A 444 -6.37 26.67 -43.15
N ILE A 445 -5.04 26.77 -42.93
CA ILE A 445 -4.18 27.82 -43.51
C ILE A 445 -2.86 27.26 -44.01
N GLU A 446 -2.32 27.81 -45.10
CA GLU A 446 -0.98 27.42 -45.57
C GLU A 446 0.11 28.04 -44.69
N PHE A 447 1.00 27.20 -44.16
CA PHE A 447 2.15 27.64 -43.36
C PHE A 447 3.40 26.82 -43.72
N PRO A 448 4.46 27.43 -44.29
CA PRO A 448 5.66 26.70 -44.70
C PRO A 448 6.34 25.97 -43.53
N GLY A 449 6.66 24.68 -43.72
CA GLY A 449 7.33 23.86 -42.72
C GLY A 449 6.46 23.41 -41.55
N ALA A 450 5.14 23.65 -41.60
CA ALA A 450 4.19 23.20 -40.60
C ALA A 450 3.62 21.80 -40.90
N TYR A 451 3.07 21.15 -39.87
CA TYR A 451 2.13 20.05 -40.02
C TYR A 451 0.82 20.61 -40.59
N GLN A 452 0.68 20.48 -41.91
CA GLN A 452 -0.34 21.14 -42.71
C GLN A 452 -1.66 20.35 -42.73
N VAL A 453 -2.61 20.72 -41.86
CA VAL A 453 -3.95 20.14 -41.81
C VAL A 453 -4.91 21.04 -42.59
N ASN A 454 -5.04 20.76 -43.88
CA ASN A 454 -6.00 21.45 -44.74
C ASN A 454 -7.42 21.14 -44.29
N ALA A 455 -8.15 22.16 -43.83
CA ALA A 455 -9.52 22.07 -43.35
C ALA A 455 -10.40 23.09 -44.07
N SER A 456 -11.50 22.64 -44.64
CA SER A 456 -12.52 23.50 -45.24
C SER A 456 -13.40 24.10 -44.14
N CYS A 457 -12.97 25.24 -43.59
CA CYS A 457 -13.62 25.90 -42.46
C CYS A 457 -13.79 27.41 -42.68
N ASP A 458 -14.88 27.78 -43.37
CA ASP A 458 -15.23 29.18 -43.60
C ASP A 458 -15.55 29.91 -42.28
N GLY A 459 -15.09 31.15 -42.16
CA GLY A 459 -15.12 31.91 -40.90
C GLY A 459 -16.50 32.38 -40.40
N GLY A 460 -17.57 32.32 -41.21
CA GLY A 460 -18.92 32.69 -40.75
C GLY A 460 -18.99 34.03 -39.99
N SER A 461 -19.98 34.20 -39.12
CA SER A 461 -20.00 35.34 -38.20
C SER A 461 -19.46 35.00 -36.82
N LEU A 462 -19.48 33.71 -36.45
CA LEU A 462 -18.96 33.19 -35.18
C LEU A 462 -17.70 32.32 -35.34
N ASP A 463 -17.12 32.17 -36.53
CA ASP A 463 -16.00 31.26 -36.80
C ASP A 463 -16.29 29.79 -36.41
N LEU A 464 -17.57 29.38 -36.37
CA LEU A 464 -18.01 28.08 -35.83
C LEU A 464 -17.27 26.89 -36.46
N MET A 465 -17.13 26.86 -37.78
CA MET A 465 -16.44 25.77 -38.47
C MET A 465 -14.94 25.74 -38.17
N ARG A 466 -14.31 26.88 -37.85
CA ARG A 466 -12.90 26.91 -37.44
C ARG A 466 -12.72 26.33 -36.04
N HIS A 467 -13.62 26.66 -35.12
CA HIS A 467 -13.66 26.07 -33.79
C HIS A 467 -13.92 24.56 -33.83
N LEU A 468 -14.81 24.09 -34.71
CA LEU A 468 -15.01 22.65 -34.94
C LEU A 468 -13.77 21.99 -35.57
N ALA A 469 -13.09 22.65 -36.52
CA ALA A 469 -11.88 22.12 -37.14
C ALA A 469 -10.74 21.91 -36.13
N ILE A 470 -10.41 22.92 -35.32
CA ILE A 470 -9.36 22.78 -34.31
C ILE A 470 -9.73 21.72 -33.26
N LYS A 471 -11.00 21.64 -32.85
CA LYS A 471 -11.46 20.61 -31.92
C LYS A 471 -11.29 19.21 -32.49
N LEU A 472 -11.77 18.95 -33.71
CA LEU A 472 -11.67 17.63 -34.35
C LEU A 472 -10.21 17.20 -34.51
N VAL A 473 -9.35 18.11 -34.95
CA VAL A 473 -7.91 17.86 -35.13
C VAL A 473 -7.22 17.55 -33.80
N LEU A 474 -7.41 18.40 -32.78
CA LEU A 474 -6.76 18.20 -31.47
C LEU A 474 -7.28 16.95 -30.76
N ASN A 475 -8.60 16.70 -30.76
CA ASN A 475 -9.19 15.49 -30.17
C ASN A 475 -8.66 14.21 -30.82
N THR A 476 -8.48 14.23 -32.15
CA THR A 476 -7.97 13.09 -32.92
C THR A 476 -6.50 12.84 -32.60
N ILE A 477 -5.67 13.89 -32.67
CA ILE A 477 -4.24 13.83 -32.35
C ILE A 477 -4.04 13.37 -30.92
N SER A 478 -4.67 14.03 -29.94
CA SER A 478 -4.46 13.73 -28.52
C SER A 478 -4.86 12.30 -28.17
N THR A 479 -5.95 11.80 -28.75
CA THR A 479 -6.39 10.42 -28.55
C THR A 479 -5.44 9.41 -29.20
N ALA A 480 -5.00 9.65 -30.43
CA ALA A 480 -4.05 8.79 -31.12
C ALA A 480 -2.67 8.77 -30.42
N THR A 481 -2.21 9.91 -29.91
CA THR A 481 -0.98 10.01 -29.11
C THR A 481 -1.07 9.10 -27.88
N MET A 482 -2.19 9.15 -27.16
CA MET A 482 -2.37 8.36 -25.93
C MET A 482 -2.55 6.87 -26.21
N ALA A 483 -3.21 6.50 -27.31
CA ALA A 483 -3.24 5.12 -27.78
C ALA A 483 -1.83 4.60 -28.10
N LYS A 484 -0.98 5.42 -28.74
CA LYS A 484 0.42 5.08 -29.05
C LYS A 484 1.29 4.91 -27.80
N LEU A 485 0.96 5.61 -26.72
CA LEU A 485 1.61 5.47 -25.42
C LEU A 485 1.08 4.31 -24.56
N GLY A 486 0.14 3.50 -25.08
CA GLY A 486 -0.44 2.38 -24.35
C GLY A 486 -1.44 2.80 -23.26
N ARG A 487 -2.00 4.01 -23.35
CA ARG A 487 -3.07 4.49 -22.45
C ARG A 487 -4.49 4.11 -22.90
N VAL A 488 -4.60 3.33 -23.97
CA VAL A 488 -5.85 2.81 -24.55
C VAL A 488 -5.70 1.31 -24.75
N THR A 489 -6.74 0.53 -24.43
CA THR A 489 -6.80 -0.92 -24.66
C THR A 489 -7.96 -1.24 -25.58
N GLY A 490 -7.69 -1.74 -26.79
CA GLY A 490 -8.68 -1.79 -27.87
C GLY A 490 -9.16 -0.38 -28.22
N ASN A 491 -10.36 -0.01 -27.77
CA ASN A 491 -10.90 1.36 -27.80
C ASN A 491 -11.44 1.84 -26.44
N TRP A 492 -10.97 1.23 -25.36
CA TRP A 492 -11.32 1.59 -24.00
C TRP A 492 -10.29 2.54 -23.39
N MET A 493 -10.78 3.53 -22.64
CA MET A 493 -9.96 4.42 -21.80
C MET A 493 -9.48 3.69 -20.55
N SER A 494 -8.52 2.78 -20.73
CA SER A 494 -8.07 1.90 -19.64
C SER A 494 -7.23 2.63 -18.57
N TRP A 495 -6.88 3.90 -18.79
CA TRP A 495 -6.15 4.78 -17.86
C TRP A 495 -7.07 5.84 -17.24
N VAL A 496 -8.18 5.39 -16.62
CA VAL A 496 -9.14 6.27 -15.95
C VAL A 496 -8.80 6.47 -14.48
N ASP A 497 -8.95 7.69 -13.97
CA ASP A 497 -8.94 7.94 -12.52
C ASP A 497 -10.35 7.77 -11.95
N CYS A 498 -10.48 7.09 -10.82
CA CYS A 498 -11.79 6.77 -10.22
C CYS A 498 -12.15 7.81 -9.15
N THR A 499 -12.34 9.07 -9.58
CA THR A 499 -12.52 10.23 -8.70
C THR A 499 -13.95 10.43 -8.20
N ASN A 500 -14.93 9.85 -8.89
CA ASN A 500 -16.36 9.96 -8.59
C ASN A 500 -17.11 8.63 -8.82
N LYS A 501 -18.40 8.61 -8.51
CA LYS A 501 -19.24 7.38 -8.56
C LYS A 501 -19.40 6.82 -9.98
N LYS A 502 -19.55 7.69 -10.98
CA LYS A 502 -19.63 7.28 -12.40
C LYS A 502 -18.32 6.65 -12.87
N LEU A 503 -17.18 7.24 -12.51
CA LEU A 503 -15.86 6.75 -12.89
C LEU A 503 -15.48 5.46 -12.14
N LEU A 504 -15.98 5.25 -10.93
CA LEU A 504 -15.91 3.96 -10.22
C LEU A 504 -16.63 2.85 -10.99
N ASP A 505 -17.88 3.06 -11.38
CA ASP A 505 -18.62 2.10 -12.22
C ASP A 505 -17.88 1.81 -13.53
N ARG A 506 -17.39 2.87 -14.20
CA ARG A 506 -16.59 2.74 -15.42
C ARG A 506 -15.33 1.91 -15.19
N GLY A 507 -14.58 2.19 -14.12
CA GLY A 507 -13.38 1.45 -13.76
C GLY A 507 -13.65 -0.04 -13.56
N ALA A 508 -14.73 -0.39 -12.86
CA ALA A 508 -15.13 -1.77 -12.65
C ALA A 508 -15.53 -2.46 -13.96
N ARG A 509 -16.34 -1.81 -14.81
CA ARG A 509 -16.69 -2.36 -16.13
C ARG A 509 -15.49 -2.55 -17.04
N LEU A 510 -14.51 -1.65 -17.00
CA LEU A 510 -13.25 -1.83 -17.74
C LEU A 510 -12.53 -3.10 -17.28
N LEU A 511 -12.50 -3.40 -15.99
CA LEU A 511 -11.93 -4.65 -15.48
C LEU A 511 -12.73 -5.87 -15.94
N VAL A 512 -14.07 -5.82 -15.89
CA VAL A 512 -14.94 -6.90 -16.40
C VAL A 512 -14.65 -7.18 -17.87
N GLU A 513 -14.60 -6.15 -18.71
CA GLU A 513 -14.39 -6.29 -20.16
C GLU A 513 -12.96 -6.70 -20.53
N ILE A 514 -11.94 -6.17 -19.83
CA ILE A 514 -10.54 -6.40 -20.19
C ILE A 514 -9.97 -7.68 -19.56
N ALA A 515 -10.42 -8.03 -18.35
CA ALA A 515 -9.91 -9.18 -17.60
C ALA A 515 -10.90 -10.35 -17.52
N GLU A 516 -12.11 -10.22 -18.07
CA GLU A 516 -13.13 -11.28 -18.12
C GLU A 516 -13.53 -11.81 -16.73
N ILE A 517 -13.62 -10.92 -15.75
CA ILE A 517 -14.06 -11.20 -14.37
C ILE A 517 -15.47 -10.66 -14.11
N ASP A 518 -16.12 -11.09 -13.03
CA ASP A 518 -17.43 -10.57 -12.65
C ASP A 518 -17.35 -9.16 -12.01
N TYR A 519 -18.47 -8.44 -12.02
CA TYR A 519 -18.55 -7.06 -11.55
C TYR A 519 -18.22 -6.89 -10.06
N LYS A 520 -18.59 -7.87 -9.21
CA LYS A 520 -18.32 -7.81 -7.77
C LYS A 520 -16.81 -7.89 -7.52
N THR A 521 -16.15 -8.89 -8.11
CA THR A 521 -14.69 -9.02 -8.04
C THR A 521 -13.99 -7.78 -8.60
N ALA A 522 -14.47 -7.25 -9.74
CA ALA A 522 -13.90 -6.04 -10.35
C ALA A 522 -13.96 -4.81 -9.43
N ILE A 523 -15.09 -4.54 -8.78
CA ILE A 523 -15.23 -3.37 -7.91
C ILE A 523 -14.44 -3.54 -6.60
N GLU A 524 -14.36 -4.76 -6.05
CA GLU A 524 -13.54 -5.07 -4.87
C GLU A 524 -12.07 -4.78 -5.15
N MET A 525 -11.54 -5.33 -6.24
CA MET A 525 -10.16 -5.06 -6.69
C MET A 525 -9.92 -3.59 -7.00
N LEU A 526 -10.92 -2.88 -7.54
CA LEU A 526 -10.80 -1.46 -7.83
C LEU A 526 -10.69 -0.64 -6.53
N PHE A 527 -11.51 -0.93 -5.51
CA PHE A 527 -11.42 -0.27 -4.21
C PHE A 527 -10.08 -0.54 -3.53
N GLU A 528 -9.59 -1.77 -3.63
CA GLU A 528 -8.27 -2.16 -3.13
C GLU A 528 -7.15 -1.41 -3.87
N ALA A 529 -7.20 -1.33 -5.21
CA ALA A 529 -6.25 -0.57 -6.02
C ALA A 529 -6.26 0.94 -5.68
N ILE A 530 -7.44 1.53 -5.49
CA ILE A 530 -7.59 2.93 -5.04
C ILE A 530 -6.93 3.13 -3.68
N HIS A 531 -7.07 2.17 -2.76
CA HIS A 531 -6.43 2.25 -1.46
C HIS A 531 -4.90 2.12 -1.57
N HIS A 532 -4.43 1.14 -2.32
CA HIS A 532 -3.01 0.93 -2.63
C HIS A 532 -2.37 2.22 -3.17
N LEU A 533 -3.03 2.89 -4.11
CA LEU A 533 -2.53 4.13 -4.71
C LEU A 533 -2.50 5.33 -3.76
N LYS A 534 -3.22 5.34 -2.64
CA LYS A 534 -3.15 6.45 -1.67
C LYS A 534 -1.79 6.54 -0.99
N VAL A 535 -1.11 5.41 -0.81
CA VAL A 535 0.19 5.29 -0.13
C VAL A 535 1.36 5.18 -1.11
N THR A 536 1.11 5.08 -2.42
CA THR A 536 2.14 5.07 -3.47
C THR A 536 2.69 6.49 -3.74
N PRO A 537 4.02 6.72 -3.63
CA PRO A 537 4.63 8.01 -3.95
C PRO A 537 4.79 8.23 -5.47
N GLY A 538 4.77 9.49 -5.92
CA GLY A 538 5.07 9.88 -7.31
C GLY A 538 3.85 10.00 -8.24
N GLU A 539 4.08 9.95 -9.57
CA GLU A 539 3.02 9.84 -10.57
C GLU A 539 2.32 8.50 -10.39
N LYS A 540 1.01 8.53 -10.18
CA LYS A 540 0.21 7.34 -9.87
C LYS A 540 -0.30 6.73 -11.17
N PRO A 541 -0.23 5.40 -11.36
CA PRO A 541 -0.98 4.73 -12.42
C PRO A 541 -2.47 4.71 -12.09
N SER A 542 -3.30 4.39 -13.08
CA SER A 542 -4.75 4.21 -12.88
C SER A 542 -5.04 3.03 -11.95
N PRO A 543 -6.04 3.14 -11.05
CA PRO A 543 -6.51 2.00 -10.25
C PRO A 543 -6.89 0.79 -11.11
N VAL A 544 -7.45 1.02 -12.30
CA VAL A 544 -7.77 -0.05 -13.25
C VAL A 544 -6.49 -0.74 -13.73
N GLN A 545 -5.44 0.02 -14.05
CA GLN A 545 -4.17 -0.57 -14.48
C GLN A 545 -3.49 -1.38 -13.38
N VAL A 546 -3.55 -0.91 -12.13
CA VAL A 546 -3.03 -1.64 -10.97
C VAL A 546 -3.76 -2.97 -10.81
N ALA A 547 -5.10 -2.96 -10.84
CA ALA A 547 -5.89 -4.19 -10.75
C ALA A 547 -5.65 -5.14 -11.95
N LEU A 548 -5.53 -4.62 -13.17
CA LEU A 548 -5.15 -5.42 -14.34
C LEU A 548 -3.75 -6.02 -14.20
N GLU A 549 -2.80 -5.28 -13.65
CA GLU A 549 -1.45 -5.78 -13.39
C GLU A 549 -1.50 -6.95 -12.40
N TRP A 550 -2.26 -6.82 -11.31
CA TRP A 550 -2.47 -7.89 -10.33
C TRP A 550 -3.02 -9.16 -10.97
N LEU A 551 -4.04 -9.03 -11.81
CA LEU A 551 -4.67 -10.14 -12.53
C LEU A 551 -3.73 -10.80 -13.54
N ARG A 552 -2.84 -10.03 -14.17
CA ARG A 552 -1.93 -10.51 -15.23
C ARG A 552 -0.62 -11.07 -14.69
N ARG A 553 -0.42 -11.12 -13.37
CA ARG A 553 0.85 -11.59 -12.79
C ARG A 553 1.16 -13.03 -13.21
N PRO A 554 2.37 -13.28 -13.76
CA PRO A 554 2.77 -14.62 -14.15
C PRO A 554 2.79 -15.57 -12.96
N GLN A 555 2.15 -16.72 -13.12
CA GLN A 555 2.20 -17.81 -12.15
C GLN A 555 3.53 -18.57 -12.29
N ILE A 556 4.11 -18.96 -11.16
CA ILE A 556 5.31 -19.81 -11.06
C ILE A 556 4.86 -21.26 -11.02
N ASN A 557 4.82 -21.91 -12.18
CA ASN A 557 4.34 -23.28 -12.33
C ASN A 557 5.48 -24.30 -12.53
N SER A 558 6.70 -23.83 -12.79
CA SER A 558 7.86 -24.67 -13.08
C SER A 558 9.13 -24.09 -12.48
N LEU A 559 10.17 -24.93 -12.34
CA LEU A 559 11.51 -24.47 -11.95
C LEU A 559 12.03 -23.39 -12.91
N GLN A 560 11.75 -23.52 -14.21
CA GLN A 560 12.16 -22.54 -15.22
C GLN A 560 11.49 -21.18 -14.99
N ASP A 561 10.22 -21.15 -14.59
CA ASP A 561 9.52 -19.91 -14.24
C ASP A 561 10.11 -19.29 -12.98
N PHE A 562 10.39 -20.11 -11.96
CA PHE A 562 11.00 -19.65 -10.72
C PHE A 562 12.38 -19.02 -10.96
N LEU A 563 13.22 -19.64 -11.79
CA LEU A 563 14.56 -19.14 -12.09
C LEU A 563 14.59 -17.82 -12.86
N LYS A 564 13.45 -17.35 -13.41
CA LYS A 564 13.33 -15.98 -13.97
C LYS A 564 13.44 -14.92 -12.89
N TYR A 565 13.03 -15.24 -11.65
CA TYR A 565 13.10 -14.37 -10.49
C TYR A 565 14.46 -14.42 -9.78
N THR A 566 15.37 -15.30 -10.21
CA THR A 566 16.70 -15.50 -9.59
C THR A 566 17.86 -15.11 -10.52
N LYS A 567 17.64 -14.28 -11.55
CA LYS A 567 18.66 -13.94 -12.55
C LYS A 567 19.80 -13.06 -12.02
N PRO A 568 21.04 -13.39 -12.43
CA PRO A 568 21.87 -14.44 -11.81
C PRO A 568 22.23 -13.98 -10.39
N ALA A 569 21.95 -14.81 -9.39
CA ALA A 569 21.61 -14.27 -8.08
C ALA A 569 22.32 -14.99 -6.94
N TRP A 570 23.65 -15.00 -7.04
CA TRP A 570 24.52 -15.17 -5.89
C TRP A 570 25.42 -13.94 -5.75
N ASN A 571 25.97 -13.76 -4.55
CA ASN A 571 27.00 -12.76 -4.29
C ASN A 571 27.98 -13.33 -3.26
N LEU A 572 29.29 -13.23 -3.53
CA LEU A 572 30.34 -13.64 -2.60
C LEU A 572 30.95 -12.40 -1.97
N MET A 573 30.88 -12.28 -0.64
CA MET A 573 31.60 -11.23 0.08
C MET A 573 32.99 -11.71 0.46
N LEU A 574 33.98 -10.83 0.26
CA LEU A 574 35.37 -11.09 0.59
C LEU A 574 35.76 -10.42 1.92
N ASP A 575 36.90 -10.82 2.49
CA ASP A 575 37.42 -10.25 3.74
C ASP A 575 37.83 -8.76 3.63
N ASP A 576 38.24 -8.31 2.43
CA ASP A 576 38.50 -6.91 2.09
C ASP A 576 37.23 -6.06 1.86
N LYS A 577 36.05 -6.66 2.12
CA LYS A 577 34.70 -6.08 1.94
C LYS A 577 34.28 -5.86 0.48
N SER A 578 35.07 -6.30 -0.49
CA SER A 578 34.62 -6.37 -1.88
C SER A 578 33.61 -7.51 -2.08
N SER A 579 32.92 -7.48 -3.21
CA SER A 579 31.87 -8.43 -3.56
C SER A 579 32.05 -8.93 -4.99
N ILE A 580 31.82 -10.22 -5.22
CA ILE A 580 31.86 -10.83 -6.55
C ILE A 580 30.46 -11.31 -6.91
N THR A 581 30.00 -10.88 -8.08
CA THR A 581 28.71 -11.29 -8.65
C THR A 581 28.92 -12.12 -9.92
N PRO A 582 27.85 -12.75 -10.44
CA PRO A 582 27.92 -13.52 -11.68
C PRO A 582 28.39 -12.72 -12.90
N GLU A 583 28.15 -11.40 -12.91
CA GLU A 583 28.56 -10.48 -13.98
C GLU A 583 30.07 -10.22 -14.01
N ASP A 584 30.77 -10.44 -12.89
CA ASP A 584 32.22 -10.29 -12.78
C ASP A 584 32.99 -11.52 -13.32
N MET A 585 32.28 -12.62 -13.62
CA MET A 585 32.89 -13.88 -14.02
C MET A 585 33.17 -13.93 -15.53
N PHE A 586 34.28 -14.54 -15.94
CA PHE A 586 34.72 -14.53 -17.35
C PHE A 586 33.83 -15.35 -18.29
N ALA A 587 33.27 -16.46 -17.80
CA ALA A 587 32.45 -17.37 -18.59
C ALA A 587 31.25 -17.91 -17.81
N TYR A 588 30.18 -18.24 -18.54
CA TYR A 588 28.94 -18.81 -18.01
C TYR A 588 28.45 -19.98 -18.87
N GLU A 589 28.00 -21.06 -18.22
CA GLU A 589 27.27 -22.14 -18.86
C GLU A 589 26.05 -22.56 -18.02
N GLU A 590 24.99 -22.98 -18.70
CA GLU A 590 23.78 -23.56 -18.10
C GLU A 590 23.54 -24.94 -18.73
N ILE A 591 23.38 -25.95 -17.89
CA ILE A 591 23.09 -27.33 -18.28
C ILE A 591 21.71 -27.66 -17.75
N GLN A 592 20.79 -27.98 -18.67
CA GLN A 592 19.42 -28.32 -18.35
C GLN A 592 19.17 -29.82 -18.56
N ALA A 593 18.64 -30.46 -17.54
CA ALA A 593 18.00 -31.77 -17.57
C ALA A 593 16.54 -31.62 -17.10
N GLU A 594 15.72 -32.66 -17.24
CA GLU A 594 14.25 -32.60 -17.03
C GLU A 594 13.85 -31.98 -15.68
N ASP A 595 14.44 -32.46 -14.57
CA ASP A 595 14.15 -31.96 -13.21
C ASP A 595 15.33 -31.24 -12.53
N LYS A 596 16.38 -30.93 -13.30
CA LYS A 596 17.64 -30.41 -12.76
C LYS A 596 18.25 -29.34 -13.66
N ILE A 597 18.58 -28.20 -13.08
CA ILE A 597 19.28 -27.11 -13.77
C ILE A 597 20.59 -26.83 -13.04
N THR A 598 21.71 -26.91 -13.75
CA THR A 598 23.04 -26.59 -13.23
C THR A 598 23.59 -25.37 -13.94
N ARG A 599 23.99 -24.35 -13.18
CA ARG A 599 24.66 -23.16 -13.70
C ARG A 599 26.09 -23.10 -13.20
N ARG A 600 27.04 -22.83 -14.09
CA ARG A 600 28.46 -22.72 -13.75
C ARG A 600 29.03 -21.42 -14.30
N TRP A 601 29.78 -20.73 -13.45
CA TRP A 601 30.57 -19.57 -13.80
C TRP A 601 32.05 -19.89 -13.62
N THR A 602 32.89 -19.48 -14.56
CA THR A 602 34.33 -19.79 -14.54
C THR A 602 35.17 -18.54 -14.76
N GLY A 603 36.21 -18.40 -13.96
CA GLY A 603 37.24 -17.36 -14.03
C GLY A 603 36.84 -16.04 -13.39
N HIS A 604 37.76 -15.43 -12.64
CA HIS A 604 37.63 -14.09 -12.06
C HIS A 604 39.01 -13.45 -11.84
N ASP A 605 39.13 -12.13 -12.05
CA ASP A 605 40.41 -11.40 -11.98
C ASP A 605 41.13 -11.58 -10.63
N ALA A 606 40.38 -11.51 -9.53
CA ALA A 606 40.95 -11.60 -8.18
C ALA A 606 41.12 -13.05 -7.68
N LEU A 607 40.31 -14.01 -8.16
CA LEU A 607 40.22 -15.37 -7.59
C LEU A 607 40.92 -16.44 -8.43
N GLY A 608 41.27 -16.14 -9.68
CA GLY A 608 41.98 -17.01 -10.61
C GLY A 608 41.14 -17.39 -11.84
N GLU A 609 41.81 -17.69 -12.94
CA GLU A 609 41.18 -18.07 -14.22
C GLU A 609 40.40 -19.40 -14.11
N ASP A 610 40.82 -20.29 -13.21
CA ASP A 610 40.18 -21.59 -12.97
C ASP A 610 39.12 -21.59 -11.86
N PHE A 611 38.88 -20.43 -11.22
CA PHE A 611 37.89 -20.29 -10.14
C PHE A 611 36.49 -20.58 -10.69
N LYS A 612 35.73 -21.44 -10.00
CA LYS A 612 34.43 -21.92 -10.47
C LYS A 612 33.37 -21.78 -9.42
N VAL A 613 32.26 -21.12 -9.75
CA VAL A 613 31.03 -21.16 -8.93
C VAL A 613 30.02 -22.06 -9.62
N THR A 614 29.41 -22.98 -8.87
CA THR A 614 28.38 -23.89 -9.38
C THR A 614 27.13 -23.82 -8.51
N THR A 615 25.98 -23.64 -9.15
CA THR A 615 24.67 -23.79 -8.50
C THR A 615 23.89 -24.89 -9.17
N THR A 616 23.16 -25.67 -8.38
CA THR A 616 22.32 -26.78 -8.87
C THR A 616 20.94 -26.66 -8.26
N TRP A 617 19.92 -26.63 -9.11
CA TRP A 617 18.52 -26.58 -8.73
C TRP A 617 17.82 -27.88 -9.12
N THR A 618 16.98 -28.39 -8.24
CA THR A 618 16.19 -29.60 -8.47
C THR A 618 14.77 -29.43 -7.95
N THR A 619 13.78 -29.94 -8.67
CA THR A 619 12.41 -30.02 -8.15
C THR A 619 12.29 -31.23 -7.22
N THR A 620 11.75 -31.02 -6.03
CA THR A 620 11.48 -32.08 -5.05
C THR A 620 10.06 -32.64 -5.23
N GLU A 621 9.82 -33.87 -4.74
CA GLU A 621 8.50 -34.53 -4.86
C GLU A 621 7.34 -33.72 -4.28
N ASP A 622 7.59 -32.90 -3.25
CA ASP A 622 6.58 -32.03 -2.63
C ASP A 622 6.52 -30.62 -3.26
N GLY A 623 7.12 -30.45 -4.44
CA GLY A 623 7.02 -29.26 -5.28
C GLY A 623 7.90 -28.08 -4.84
N ARG A 624 8.86 -28.27 -3.92
CA ARG A 624 9.87 -27.24 -3.64
C ARG A 624 10.98 -27.26 -4.70
N TYR A 625 11.54 -26.09 -5.00
CA TYR A 625 12.76 -25.93 -5.76
C TYR A 625 13.94 -25.90 -4.80
N GLN A 626 14.68 -27.00 -4.72
CA GLN A 626 15.84 -27.13 -3.84
C GLN A 626 17.11 -26.72 -4.58
N ALA A 627 17.99 -26.01 -3.89
CA ALA A 627 19.22 -25.45 -4.42
C ALA A 627 20.45 -25.92 -3.62
N ALA A 628 21.54 -26.13 -4.34
CA ALA A 628 22.89 -26.31 -3.79
C ALA A 628 23.85 -25.28 -4.40
N PHE A 629 24.82 -24.82 -3.62
CA PHE A 629 25.83 -23.85 -4.01
C PHE A 629 27.21 -24.32 -3.60
N ASN A 630 28.18 -24.26 -4.50
CA ASN A 630 29.60 -24.46 -4.20
C ASN A 630 30.50 -23.58 -5.07
N TYR A 631 31.71 -23.31 -4.58
CA TYR A 631 32.81 -22.80 -5.38
C TYR A 631 34.04 -23.70 -5.30
N LYS A 632 34.89 -23.65 -6.33
CA LYS A 632 36.14 -24.40 -6.43
C LYS A 632 37.28 -23.55 -6.98
N ASN A 633 38.51 -23.96 -6.67
CA ASN A 633 39.77 -23.37 -7.15
C ASN A 633 39.96 -21.88 -6.81
N ASN A 634 39.65 -21.42 -5.60
CA ASN A 634 40.09 -20.11 -5.16
C ASN A 634 41.63 -20.11 -5.01
N GLN A 635 42.32 -19.40 -5.88
CA GLN A 635 43.78 -19.29 -5.90
C GLN A 635 44.28 -17.98 -5.25
N SER A 636 43.38 -17.14 -4.77
CA SER A 636 43.70 -15.85 -4.14
C SER A 636 44.22 -16.01 -2.70
N LYS A 637 44.65 -14.88 -2.13
CA LYS A 637 44.96 -14.75 -0.69
C LYS A 637 43.77 -14.23 0.13
N THR A 638 42.59 -14.14 -0.48
CA THR A 638 41.41 -13.47 0.05
C THR A 638 40.36 -14.51 0.44
N HIS A 639 39.84 -14.41 1.67
CA HIS A 639 38.80 -15.31 2.15
C HIS A 639 37.43 -14.89 1.62
N VAL A 640 36.61 -15.87 1.23
CA VAL A 640 35.17 -15.68 1.08
C VAL A 640 34.54 -15.75 2.47
N THR A 641 34.04 -14.63 2.97
CA THR A 641 33.48 -14.50 4.32
C THR A 641 31.98 -14.72 4.37
N GLU A 642 31.27 -14.50 3.26
CA GLU A 642 29.82 -14.65 3.16
C GLU A 642 29.41 -15.18 1.78
N ILE A 643 28.51 -16.15 1.74
CA ILE A 643 27.85 -16.61 0.51
C ILE A 643 26.38 -16.17 0.57
N GLN A 644 25.99 -15.28 -0.33
CA GLN A 644 24.60 -14.84 -0.48
C GLN A 644 23.94 -15.64 -1.60
N PHE A 645 23.09 -16.62 -1.27
CA PHE A 645 22.38 -17.43 -2.25
C PHE A 645 21.19 -18.18 -1.62
N PRO A 646 20.04 -18.28 -2.30
CA PRO A 646 19.66 -17.55 -3.51
C PRO A 646 19.26 -16.11 -3.18
N LEU A 647 19.39 -15.21 -4.16
CA LEU A 647 18.80 -13.87 -4.12
C LEU A 647 17.61 -13.80 -5.10
N LEU A 648 16.42 -13.49 -4.60
CA LEU A 648 15.18 -13.41 -5.37
C LEU A 648 14.87 -11.95 -5.66
N LYS A 649 14.52 -11.62 -6.91
CA LYS A 649 14.07 -10.29 -7.33
C LYS A 649 12.57 -10.36 -7.62
N LEU A 650 11.77 -9.72 -6.77
CA LEU A 650 10.31 -9.78 -6.81
C LEU A 650 9.74 -8.37 -6.70
N TYR A 651 8.83 -7.97 -7.58
CA TYR A 651 8.06 -6.75 -7.35
C TYR A 651 7.13 -6.94 -6.14
N LEU A 652 7.14 -5.98 -5.22
CA LEU A 652 6.42 -6.09 -3.95
C LEU A 652 5.29 -5.05 -3.84
N ASP A 653 4.06 -5.56 -3.73
CA ASP A 653 2.89 -4.72 -3.42
C ASP A 653 3.08 -3.97 -2.12
N VAL A 654 2.41 -2.83 -1.96
CA VAL A 654 2.47 -1.99 -0.75
C VAL A 654 1.90 -2.68 0.49
N ASP A 655 0.98 -3.61 0.28
CA ASP A 655 0.26 -4.40 1.27
C ASP A 655 0.77 -5.85 1.36
N ALA A 656 1.79 -6.22 0.58
CA ALA A 656 2.51 -7.46 0.80
C ALA A 656 3.19 -7.48 2.16
N LYS A 657 3.28 -8.66 2.78
CA LYS A 657 3.86 -8.85 4.10
C LYS A 657 5.13 -9.69 4.03
N ILE A 658 6.09 -9.37 4.89
CA ILE A 658 7.30 -10.20 5.07
C ILE A 658 7.11 -11.02 6.33
N LEU A 659 7.20 -12.34 6.20
CA LEU A 659 7.14 -13.32 7.29
C LEU A 659 8.55 -13.68 7.74
N LEU A 660 8.85 -13.47 9.02
CA LEU A 660 10.13 -13.80 9.62
C LEU A 660 9.96 -14.68 10.88
N PRO A 661 10.92 -15.59 11.15
CA PRO A 661 10.74 -16.65 12.13
C PRO A 661 11.07 -16.31 13.59
N GLY A 662 11.35 -15.06 13.98
CA GLY A 662 11.87 -14.74 15.32
C GLY A 662 10.86 -14.92 16.47
N ASP A 663 11.31 -15.52 17.58
CA ASP A 663 10.48 -15.92 18.74
C ASP A 663 9.26 -16.74 18.28
N MET A 664 8.03 -16.28 18.54
CA MET A 664 6.81 -16.92 18.03
C MET A 664 6.60 -16.76 16.52
N GLY A 665 7.33 -15.86 15.86
CA GLY A 665 7.16 -15.45 14.47
C GLY A 665 6.33 -14.17 14.30
N PHE A 666 6.61 -13.41 13.25
CA PHE A 666 5.87 -12.17 12.96
C PHE A 666 5.81 -11.84 11.48
N THR A 667 4.84 -11.02 11.13
CA THR A 667 4.73 -10.34 9.83
C THR A 667 4.86 -8.83 10.01
N PHE A 668 5.27 -8.12 8.95
CA PHE A 668 5.14 -6.67 8.88
C PHE A 668 4.84 -6.25 7.44
N ASP A 669 4.13 -5.15 7.29
CA ASP A 669 3.70 -4.64 5.99
C ASP A 669 4.88 -4.01 5.24
N SER A 670 4.99 -4.30 3.95
CA SER A 670 6.05 -3.76 3.10
C SER A 670 5.97 -2.23 2.95
N SER A 671 4.81 -1.62 3.24
CA SER A 671 4.63 -0.17 3.31
C SER A 671 5.51 0.51 4.36
N LEU A 672 5.93 -0.23 5.39
CA LEU A 672 6.84 0.25 6.43
C LEU A 672 8.30 0.31 5.96
N LEU A 673 8.61 -0.28 4.81
CA LEU A 673 9.93 -0.20 4.20
C LEU A 673 10.03 1.04 3.33
N THR A 674 11.08 1.84 3.54
CA THR A 674 11.35 3.01 2.70
C THR A 674 12.09 2.58 1.43
N PRO A 675 11.52 2.79 0.22
CA PRO A 675 12.16 2.41 -1.05
C PRO A 675 13.52 3.09 -1.23
N GLY A 676 14.53 2.31 -1.61
CA GLY A 676 15.90 2.80 -1.80
C GLY A 676 16.68 3.03 -0.50
N SER A 677 16.13 2.67 0.66
CA SER A 677 16.84 2.69 1.95
C SER A 677 17.26 1.28 2.40
N TYR A 678 18.37 1.22 3.15
CA TYR A 678 18.95 0.13 3.95
C TYR A 678 18.75 -1.35 3.54
N ASP A 679 19.85 -2.12 3.54
CA ASP A 679 19.82 -3.58 3.59
C ASP A 679 19.48 -4.05 5.02
N MET A 680 18.38 -4.79 5.20
CA MET A 680 18.07 -5.42 6.48
C MET A 680 18.54 -6.87 6.47
N THR A 681 19.37 -7.21 7.44
CA THR A 681 19.86 -8.56 7.69
C THR A 681 19.30 -9.02 9.04
N ARG A 682 18.63 -10.17 9.07
CA ARG A 682 18.03 -10.74 10.29
C ARG A 682 18.57 -12.14 10.53
N PRO A 683 19.05 -12.47 11.74
CA PRO A 683 19.53 -13.82 12.03
C PRO A 683 18.38 -14.82 11.91
N VAL A 684 18.72 -16.03 11.51
CA VAL A 684 17.82 -17.18 11.56
C VAL A 684 18.00 -17.82 12.93
N ASP A 685 17.13 -17.45 13.87
CA ASP A 685 17.30 -17.66 15.31
C ASP A 685 16.31 -18.68 15.92
N SER A 686 15.02 -18.61 15.59
CA SER A 686 13.96 -19.47 16.17
C SER A 686 13.56 -20.65 15.27
N MET A 687 13.28 -20.40 13.99
CA MET A 687 12.98 -21.40 12.95
C MET A 687 13.70 -21.09 11.66
N GLN A 688 13.87 -22.09 10.79
CA GLN A 688 14.72 -21.97 9.59
C GLN A 688 13.96 -21.73 8.28
N PHE A 689 12.99 -20.80 8.29
CA PHE A 689 12.30 -20.36 7.06
C PHE A 689 11.78 -18.92 7.15
N ALA A 690 11.51 -18.32 6.00
CA ALA A 690 10.89 -17.00 5.85
C ALA A 690 10.01 -16.99 4.58
N ALA A 691 9.13 -16.00 4.45
CA ALA A 691 8.30 -15.87 3.25
C ALA A 691 7.96 -14.42 2.91
N ILE A 692 7.67 -14.18 1.63
CA ILE A 692 6.93 -13.00 1.19
C ILE A 692 5.49 -13.43 0.94
N LEU A 693 4.56 -12.85 1.70
CA LEU A 693 3.14 -13.06 1.57
C LEU A 693 2.57 -11.99 0.64
N ARG A 694 2.14 -12.40 -0.55
CA ARG A 694 1.52 -11.49 -1.52
C ARG A 694 0.01 -11.59 -1.43
N PRO A 695 -0.72 -10.47 -1.29
CA PRO A 695 -2.18 -10.47 -1.34
C PRO A 695 -2.68 -10.79 -2.76
N HIS A 696 -1.87 -10.47 -3.78
CA HIS A 696 -2.17 -10.72 -5.19
C HIS A 696 -1.12 -11.60 -5.85
N GLY A 697 -1.54 -12.80 -6.26
CA GLY A 697 -0.68 -13.83 -6.87
C GLY A 697 -0.03 -14.76 -5.83
N GLN A 698 0.97 -15.53 -6.26
CA GLN A 698 1.61 -16.52 -5.39
C GLN A 698 2.58 -15.90 -4.37
N SER A 699 2.41 -16.16 -3.10
CA SER A 699 3.45 -15.94 -2.08
C SER A 699 4.70 -16.78 -2.36
N ILE A 700 5.85 -16.36 -1.84
CA ILE A 700 7.14 -17.06 -2.02
C ILE A 700 7.70 -17.46 -0.66
N TYR A 701 7.85 -18.76 -0.45
CA TYR A 701 8.46 -19.37 0.73
C TYR A 701 9.93 -19.68 0.47
N LEU A 702 10.79 -19.52 1.49
CA LEU A 702 12.22 -19.82 1.47
C LEU A 702 12.64 -20.52 2.77
N ASP A 703 13.37 -21.63 2.70
CA ASP A 703 13.85 -22.37 3.88
C ASP A 703 15.29 -22.85 3.83
N TYR A 704 15.79 -23.22 5.01
CA TYR A 704 17.10 -23.81 5.24
C TYR A 704 16.90 -25.17 5.88
N ARG A 705 17.39 -26.22 5.21
CA ARG A 705 17.33 -27.60 5.71
C ARG A 705 18.63 -27.95 6.44
N ASP A 706 19.06 -27.07 7.34
CA ASP A 706 20.33 -27.16 8.06
C ASP A 706 20.17 -27.84 9.42
N LYS A 707 20.75 -29.03 9.55
CA LYS A 707 20.71 -29.83 10.77
C LYS A 707 21.74 -29.39 11.81
N ASN A 708 22.78 -28.69 11.38
CA ASN A 708 23.90 -28.28 12.23
C ASN A 708 23.73 -26.85 12.75
N LEU A 709 22.66 -26.15 12.34
CA LEU A 709 22.34 -24.82 12.83
C LEU A 709 23.49 -23.82 12.60
N ASN A 710 24.07 -23.78 11.40
CA ASN A 710 25.07 -22.79 11.05
C ASN A 710 24.52 -21.36 11.13
N VAL A 711 25.40 -20.40 11.42
CA VAL A 711 25.10 -18.96 11.40
C VAL A 711 24.69 -18.52 10.00
N LYS A 712 23.48 -17.98 9.90
CA LYS A 712 22.87 -17.54 8.64
C LYS A 712 21.82 -16.48 8.88
N TYR A 713 21.53 -15.71 7.84
CA TYR A 713 20.63 -14.57 7.89
C TYR A 713 19.65 -14.54 6.72
N VAL A 714 18.46 -14.02 6.98
CA VAL A 714 17.53 -13.56 5.95
C VAL A 714 17.94 -12.15 5.54
N LYS A 715 18.13 -11.93 4.23
CA LYS A 715 18.42 -10.62 3.65
C LYS A 715 17.23 -10.11 2.85
N HIS A 716 16.91 -8.83 3.03
CA HIS A 716 15.97 -8.16 2.16
C HIS A 716 16.31 -6.68 1.93
N LYS A 717 16.04 -6.20 0.71
CA LYS A 717 16.27 -4.82 0.25
C LYS A 717 15.17 -4.38 -0.70
N LEU A 718 14.51 -3.27 -0.39
CA LEU A 718 13.52 -2.67 -1.28
C LEU A 718 14.17 -1.58 -2.15
N LEU A 719 14.20 -1.80 -3.46
CA LEU A 719 14.68 -0.83 -4.44
C LEU A 719 13.67 0.32 -4.64
N LYS A 720 14.10 1.41 -5.30
CA LYS A 720 13.26 2.62 -5.50
C LYS A 720 12.01 2.34 -6.34
N ASP A 721 12.07 1.35 -7.22
CA ASP A 721 10.96 0.88 -8.06
C ASP A 721 10.07 -0.16 -7.35
N ARG A 722 10.26 -0.36 -6.04
CA ARG A 722 9.63 -1.40 -5.21
C ARG A 722 9.97 -2.85 -5.59
N THR A 723 11.01 -3.06 -6.40
CA THR A 723 11.59 -4.40 -6.54
C THR A 723 12.28 -4.79 -5.23
N MET A 724 11.83 -5.89 -4.63
CA MET A 724 12.43 -6.50 -3.45
C MET A 724 13.52 -7.48 -3.89
N ILE A 725 14.73 -7.31 -3.35
CA ILE A 725 15.73 -8.37 -3.29
C ILE A 725 15.49 -9.12 -1.98
N PHE A 726 15.14 -10.40 -2.04
CA PHE A 726 14.86 -11.25 -0.88
C PHE A 726 15.66 -12.53 -0.97
N GLY A 727 16.39 -12.90 0.07
CA GLY A 727 17.24 -14.08 0.00
C GLY A 727 17.99 -14.38 1.27
N THR A 728 19.10 -15.08 1.11
CA THR A 728 19.84 -15.69 2.21
C THR A 728 21.27 -15.24 2.21
N SER A 729 21.84 -15.21 3.41
CA SER A 729 23.26 -15.04 3.67
C SER A 729 23.74 -16.17 4.57
N TYR A 730 24.67 -16.98 4.08
CA TYR A 730 25.42 -17.95 4.86
C TYR A 730 26.77 -17.34 5.21
N LEU A 731 27.09 -17.26 6.52
CA LEU A 731 28.38 -16.75 6.96
C LEU A 731 29.39 -17.91 6.96
N CYS A 732 30.49 -17.74 6.24
CA CYS A 732 31.52 -18.78 6.11
C CYS A 732 32.44 -18.79 7.33
N PRO A 733 32.89 -19.98 7.79
CA PRO A 733 34.04 -20.07 8.69
C PRO A 733 35.31 -19.56 7.99
N ILE A 734 36.08 -18.73 8.68
CA ILE A 734 37.37 -18.21 8.20
C ILE A 734 38.48 -19.07 8.82
N TYR A 735 39.18 -19.81 7.96
CA TYR A 735 40.28 -20.70 8.32
C TYR A 735 41.64 -19.97 8.27
N ASP A 736 42.68 -20.54 8.88
CA ASP A 736 44.06 -20.00 8.82
C ASP A 736 44.62 -19.89 7.40
N THR A 737 44.16 -20.74 6.49
CA THR A 737 44.52 -20.70 5.07
C THR A 737 43.27 -20.56 4.20
N VAL A 738 43.39 -19.84 3.09
CA VAL A 738 42.28 -19.64 2.15
C VAL A 738 41.83 -20.99 1.61
N ALA A 739 40.57 -21.33 1.87
CA ALA A 739 39.98 -22.57 1.38
C ALA A 739 39.80 -22.49 -0.15
N PRO A 740 40.46 -23.37 -0.94
CA PRO A 740 40.31 -23.34 -2.39
C PRO A 740 38.90 -23.74 -2.82
N ASN A 741 38.16 -24.46 -1.98
CA ASN A 741 36.80 -24.93 -2.26
C ASN A 741 35.93 -24.72 -1.03
N ALA A 742 34.67 -24.33 -1.23
CA ALA A 742 33.66 -24.36 -0.18
C ALA A 742 32.25 -24.54 -0.77
N GLU A 743 31.31 -24.88 0.09
CA GLU A 743 29.89 -25.04 -0.24
C GLU A 743 29.00 -24.54 0.89
N ILE A 744 27.73 -24.29 0.58
CA ILE A 744 26.71 -24.16 1.62
C ILE A 744 26.41 -25.60 2.13
N PRO A 745 26.61 -25.90 3.42
CA PRO A 745 26.62 -27.28 3.92
C PRO A 745 25.21 -27.90 4.09
N TYR A 746 24.18 -27.24 3.57
CA TYR A 746 22.79 -27.66 3.68
C TYR A 746 21.98 -27.22 2.46
N PRO A 747 20.89 -27.95 2.12
CA PRO A 747 19.99 -27.53 1.06
C PRO A 747 19.22 -26.25 1.45
N ILE A 748 19.03 -25.38 0.48
CA ILE A 748 18.13 -24.22 0.56
C ILE A 748 16.98 -24.48 -0.40
N SER A 749 15.73 -24.26 0.01
CA SER A 749 14.60 -24.45 -0.90
C SER A 749 13.73 -23.22 -1.01
N ALA A 750 13.08 -23.07 -2.16
CA ALA A 750 12.01 -22.11 -2.37
C ALA A 750 10.74 -22.79 -2.86
N LYS A 751 9.57 -22.22 -2.56
CA LYS A 751 8.29 -22.74 -3.05
C LYS A 751 7.26 -21.62 -3.24
N PRO A 752 6.63 -21.50 -4.43
CA PRO A 752 5.46 -20.67 -4.58
C PRO A 752 4.25 -21.30 -3.87
N PHE A 753 3.41 -20.49 -3.24
CA PHE A 753 2.19 -20.93 -2.54
C PHE A 753 1.14 -19.81 -2.51
N THR A 754 -0.09 -20.08 -2.09
CA THR A 754 -1.20 -19.10 -2.16
C THR A 754 -1.90 -18.83 -0.82
N GLY A 755 -1.66 -19.66 0.21
CA GLY A 755 -2.25 -19.48 1.53
C GLY A 755 -1.54 -18.47 2.41
N SER A 756 -1.92 -18.49 3.69
CA SER A 756 -1.44 -17.54 4.70
C SER A 756 -0.07 -17.95 5.28
N TRP A 757 0.39 -17.20 6.28
CA TRP A 757 1.56 -17.57 7.09
C TRP A 757 1.46 -19.00 7.66
N PHE A 758 0.24 -19.53 7.87
CA PHE A 758 0.02 -20.87 8.39
C PHE A 758 0.44 -21.93 7.37
N GLU A 759 0.13 -21.75 6.08
CA GLU A 759 0.58 -22.69 5.03
C GLU A 759 2.12 -22.74 4.95
N ALA A 760 2.78 -21.59 5.07
CA ALA A 760 4.25 -21.53 5.13
C ALA A 760 4.81 -22.37 6.30
N ALA A 761 4.17 -22.29 7.47
CA ALA A 761 4.52 -23.13 8.62
C ALA A 761 4.33 -24.63 8.32
N GLN A 762 3.23 -25.01 7.67
CA GLN A 762 2.94 -26.41 7.33
C GLN A 762 3.93 -26.99 6.30
N ILE A 763 4.48 -26.17 5.39
CA ILE A 763 5.56 -26.58 4.48
C ILE A 763 6.83 -26.91 5.28
N TYR A 764 7.16 -26.10 6.28
CA TYR A 764 8.35 -26.29 7.10
C TYR A 764 8.23 -27.48 8.06
N LYS A 765 7.07 -27.61 8.71
CA LYS A 765 6.72 -28.63 9.73
C LYS A 765 7.10 -30.05 9.34
N LYS A 766 6.84 -30.45 8.09
CA LYS A 766 7.08 -31.82 7.57
C LYS A 766 8.53 -32.31 7.73
N TRP A 767 9.50 -31.40 7.71
CA TRP A 767 10.91 -31.70 7.93
C TRP A 767 11.32 -31.41 9.38
N ALA A 768 10.87 -30.29 9.92
CA ALA A 768 11.20 -29.82 11.26
C ALA A 768 10.97 -30.89 12.34
N LEU A 769 9.82 -31.56 12.32
CA LEU A 769 9.47 -32.61 13.28
C LEU A 769 10.32 -33.88 13.19
N LYS A 770 11.11 -34.05 12.12
CA LYS A 770 12.00 -35.21 11.92
C LYS A 770 13.43 -34.95 12.40
N GLN A 771 13.73 -33.75 12.88
CA GLN A 771 15.09 -33.38 13.28
C GLN A 771 15.37 -33.73 14.74
N ALA A 772 16.66 -33.87 15.08
CA ALA A 772 17.12 -34.35 16.38
C ALA A 772 16.59 -33.51 17.55
N TRP A 773 16.46 -32.19 17.38
CA TRP A 773 15.89 -31.30 18.40
C TRP A 773 14.42 -31.58 18.74
N CYS A 774 13.70 -32.30 17.86
CA CYS A 774 12.34 -32.76 18.11
C CYS A 774 12.33 -34.24 18.54
N THR A 775 13.06 -35.10 17.82
CA THR A 775 12.98 -36.56 18.00
C THR A 775 13.73 -37.08 19.23
N ASN A 776 14.70 -36.33 19.75
CA ASN A 776 15.45 -36.71 20.96
C ASN A 776 14.72 -36.33 22.25
N ARG A 777 13.58 -35.64 22.17
CA ARG A 777 12.82 -35.22 23.35
C ARG A 777 12.15 -36.42 24.01
N PRO A 778 11.99 -36.40 25.35
CA PRO A 778 11.06 -37.30 26.02
C PRO A 778 9.65 -37.16 25.45
N GLU A 779 8.89 -38.26 25.40
CA GLU A 779 7.50 -38.28 24.91
C GLU A 779 6.60 -37.35 25.75
N VAL A 780 6.92 -37.21 27.03
CA VAL A 780 6.19 -36.37 27.98
C VAL A 780 7.05 -35.17 28.36
N ASN A 781 6.55 -33.97 28.09
CA ASN A 781 7.21 -32.73 28.55
C ASN A 781 6.98 -32.56 30.06
N PRO A 782 8.03 -32.38 30.89
CA PRO A 782 7.88 -32.27 32.34
C PRO A 782 7.08 -31.04 32.79
N LEU A 783 6.92 -30.03 31.92
CA LEU A 783 6.19 -28.80 32.19
C LEU A 783 4.73 -28.84 31.71
N GLN A 784 4.29 -29.91 31.03
CA GLN A 784 2.96 -29.98 30.41
C GLN A 784 1.79 -29.79 31.37
N ASP A 785 2.01 -30.13 32.63
CA ASP A 785 0.99 -30.13 33.67
C ASP A 785 0.76 -28.74 34.30
N ILE A 786 1.64 -27.78 34.03
CA ILE A 786 1.54 -26.43 34.59
C ILE A 786 0.35 -25.70 33.93
N ASP A 787 -0.57 -25.24 34.77
CA ASP A 787 -1.76 -24.50 34.34
C ASP A 787 -1.51 -23.00 34.27
N PHE A 788 -0.62 -22.49 35.13
CA PHE A 788 -0.44 -21.06 35.31
C PHE A 788 0.92 -20.69 35.90
N TRP A 789 1.56 -19.66 35.34
CA TRP A 789 2.85 -19.16 35.80
C TRP A 789 2.74 -17.81 36.52
N PHE A 790 3.54 -17.65 37.57
CA PHE A 790 3.86 -16.37 38.19
C PHE A 790 5.24 -15.90 37.77
N TRP A 791 5.33 -14.69 37.25
CA TRP A 791 6.60 -14.00 37.06
C TRP A 791 6.72 -12.84 38.02
N ASN A 792 7.06 -13.17 39.26
CA ASN A 792 7.16 -12.23 40.35
C ASN A 792 8.63 -11.94 40.71
N ARG A 793 8.87 -10.69 41.10
CA ARG A 793 10.18 -10.15 41.45
C ARG A 793 10.20 -9.68 42.89
N GLY A 794 11.29 -9.93 43.60
CA GLY A 794 11.55 -9.37 44.93
C GLY A 794 11.74 -10.40 46.03
N LEU A 795 11.37 -10.02 47.25
CA LEU A 795 11.59 -10.79 48.47
C LEU A 795 10.48 -11.83 48.67
N VAL A 796 10.68 -12.77 49.59
CA VAL A 796 9.69 -13.82 49.95
C VAL A 796 8.31 -13.24 50.22
N LYS A 797 8.24 -12.11 50.95
CA LYS A 797 6.99 -11.41 51.27
C LYS A 797 6.24 -10.87 50.04
N ASP A 798 6.94 -10.64 48.94
CA ASP A 798 6.40 -10.08 47.69
C ASP A 798 6.01 -11.20 46.71
N VAL A 799 6.69 -12.35 46.79
CA VAL A 799 6.53 -13.46 45.83
C VAL A 799 5.60 -14.57 46.30
N VAL A 800 5.64 -14.96 47.59
CA VAL A 800 4.87 -16.12 48.10
C VAL A 800 3.37 -15.82 48.26
N PRO A 801 2.94 -14.72 48.92
CA PRO A 801 1.52 -14.46 49.16
C PRO A 801 0.61 -14.46 47.92
N PRO A 802 0.96 -13.83 46.77
CA PRO A 802 0.09 -13.85 45.59
C PRO A 802 -0.15 -15.27 45.03
N ILE A 803 0.84 -16.16 45.14
CA ILE A 803 0.74 -17.56 44.71
C ILE A 803 -0.25 -18.30 45.61
N GLU A 804 -0.05 -18.20 46.92
CA GLU A 804 -0.93 -18.85 47.91
C GLU A 804 -2.36 -18.32 47.82
N LYS A 805 -2.53 -17.04 47.47
CA LYS A 805 -3.85 -16.45 47.24
C LYS A 805 -4.56 -17.12 46.06
N LEU A 806 -3.88 -17.28 44.91
CA LEU A 806 -4.50 -17.92 43.75
C LEU A 806 -4.74 -19.42 43.97
N LEU A 807 -3.82 -20.13 44.64
CA LEU A 807 -4.04 -21.52 45.06
C LEU A 807 -5.24 -21.67 45.99
N GLY A 808 -5.41 -20.75 46.94
CA GLY A 808 -6.56 -20.74 47.85
C GLY A 808 -7.89 -20.52 47.12
N ASP A 809 -7.91 -19.62 46.12
CA ASP A 809 -9.09 -19.32 45.33
C ASP A 809 -9.41 -20.39 44.27
N CYS A 810 -8.40 -21.10 43.78
CA CYS A 810 -8.48 -22.07 42.68
C CYS A 810 -7.61 -23.30 42.99
N PRO A 811 -8.00 -24.16 43.97
CA PRO A 811 -7.17 -25.25 44.48
C PRO A 811 -6.91 -26.38 43.49
N GLN A 812 -7.63 -26.43 42.36
CA GLN A 812 -7.42 -27.40 41.29
C GLN A 812 -6.22 -27.09 40.38
N LEU A 813 -5.71 -25.86 40.42
CA LEU A 813 -4.66 -25.41 39.51
C LEU A 813 -3.27 -25.90 39.95
N LYS A 814 -2.48 -26.32 38.96
CA LYS A 814 -1.03 -26.55 39.10
C LYS A 814 -0.27 -25.29 38.72
N ILE A 815 0.39 -24.69 39.71
CA ILE A 815 1.01 -23.37 39.57
C ILE A 815 2.53 -23.49 39.50
N ALA A 816 3.14 -22.60 38.71
CA ALA A 816 4.58 -22.42 38.65
C ALA A 816 5.01 -21.00 39.02
N LEU A 817 6.20 -20.85 39.61
CA LEU A 817 6.85 -19.60 39.93
C LEU A 817 8.19 -19.51 39.19
N ASP A 818 8.34 -18.44 38.42
CA ASP A 818 9.58 -17.97 37.87
C ASP A 818 10.07 -16.75 38.68
N TRP A 819 10.95 -16.99 39.66
CA TRP A 819 11.33 -16.01 40.68
C TRP A 819 12.57 -15.21 40.29
N TYR A 820 12.37 -13.91 40.07
CA TYR A 820 13.43 -12.95 39.77
C TYR A 820 13.86 -12.13 41.02
N TRP A 821 15.09 -11.63 41.00
CA TRP A 821 15.71 -10.84 42.09
C TRP A 821 15.89 -11.60 43.41
N TRP A 822 15.94 -12.93 43.34
CA TRP A 822 16.25 -13.81 44.45
C TRP A 822 17.71 -13.65 44.95
N HIS A 823 18.62 -13.21 44.08
CA HIS A 823 20.05 -13.14 44.32
C HIS A 823 20.50 -11.86 45.04
N SER A 824 21.67 -11.92 45.66
CA SER A 824 22.22 -10.83 46.47
C SER A 824 22.71 -9.62 45.66
N ASN A 825 23.06 -9.76 44.38
CA ASN A 825 23.53 -8.63 43.58
C ASN A 825 22.35 -7.75 43.09
N PRO A 826 22.59 -6.47 42.75
CA PRO A 826 21.67 -5.71 41.89
C PRO A 826 21.35 -6.47 40.59
N TYR A 827 20.14 -6.34 40.06
CA TYR A 827 19.78 -6.98 38.79
C TYR A 827 20.64 -6.45 37.62
N ASP A 828 21.09 -7.36 36.74
CA ASP A 828 22.06 -7.14 35.65
C ASP A 828 23.45 -6.68 36.09
N THR A 829 23.97 -7.23 37.20
CA THR A 829 25.38 -7.09 37.60
C THR A 829 25.98 -8.42 38.08
N ASP A 830 27.31 -8.49 38.07
CA ASP A 830 28.13 -9.57 38.65
C ASP A 830 27.88 -10.97 38.06
N TYR A 831 27.23 -11.06 36.90
CA TYR A 831 27.04 -12.34 36.20
C TYR A 831 28.40 -12.97 35.86
N PRO A 832 28.55 -14.30 35.93
CA PRO A 832 27.54 -15.32 36.27
C PRO A 832 27.45 -15.64 37.78
N PHE A 833 27.88 -14.77 38.68
CA PHE A 833 27.99 -15.04 40.13
C PHE A 833 26.74 -14.60 40.92
N PHE A 834 25.66 -15.36 40.82
CA PHE A 834 24.38 -15.03 41.47
C PHE A 834 24.31 -15.36 42.98
N TRP A 835 25.11 -16.30 43.48
CA TRP A 835 25.00 -16.76 44.87
C TRP A 835 25.76 -15.85 45.85
N PRO A 836 25.23 -15.55 47.06
CA PRO A 836 24.06 -16.12 47.74
C PRO A 836 22.70 -15.42 47.48
N PRO A 837 21.57 -16.01 47.91
CA PRO A 837 20.26 -15.36 47.92
C PRO A 837 20.22 -14.09 48.78
N ARG A 838 19.40 -13.11 48.38
CA ARG A 838 19.31 -11.77 48.98
C ARG A 838 18.89 -11.75 50.45
N GLU A 839 18.01 -12.67 50.86
CA GLU A 839 17.50 -12.79 52.24
C GLU A 839 18.23 -13.89 53.05
N GLY A 840 19.35 -14.39 52.52
CA GLY A 840 20.11 -15.50 53.09
C GLY A 840 19.62 -16.87 52.61
N GLU A 841 20.52 -17.86 52.67
CA GLU A 841 20.28 -19.20 52.13
C GLU A 841 19.13 -19.93 52.83
N GLU A 842 19.06 -19.86 54.16
CA GLU A 842 18.04 -20.59 54.93
C GLU A 842 16.64 -20.04 54.69
N THR A 843 16.48 -18.72 54.61
CA THR A 843 15.21 -18.06 54.26
C THR A 843 14.75 -18.49 52.87
N PHE A 844 15.66 -18.48 51.90
CA PHE A 844 15.38 -18.88 50.52
C PHE A 844 14.96 -20.35 50.43
N LYS A 845 15.74 -21.28 51.02
CA LYS A 845 15.42 -22.71 51.07
C LYS A 845 14.09 -22.98 51.78
N THR A 846 13.79 -22.25 52.85
CA THR A 846 12.52 -22.38 53.58
C THR A 846 11.34 -21.94 52.72
N ALA A 847 11.48 -20.85 51.96
CA ALA A 847 10.44 -20.37 51.05
C ALA A 847 10.23 -21.32 49.86
N VAL A 848 11.32 -21.81 49.25
CA VAL A 848 11.27 -22.83 48.20
C VAL A 848 10.57 -24.07 48.72
N LYS A 849 11.00 -24.63 49.87
CA LYS A 849 10.35 -25.79 50.47
C LYS A 849 8.86 -25.55 50.74
N ARG A 850 8.49 -24.39 51.29
CA ARG A 850 7.09 -24.02 51.56
C ARG A 850 6.22 -24.06 50.29
N LEU A 851 6.75 -23.60 49.16
CA LEU A 851 6.05 -23.61 47.87
C LEU A 851 6.02 -25.03 47.27
N THR A 852 7.13 -25.76 47.32
CA THR A 852 7.21 -27.14 46.83
C THR A 852 6.29 -28.08 47.61
N ASP A 853 6.19 -27.92 48.94
CA ASP A 853 5.25 -28.67 49.79
C ASP A 853 3.78 -28.40 49.42
N GLN A 854 3.49 -27.27 48.79
CA GLN A 854 2.16 -26.91 48.26
C GLN A 854 1.96 -27.35 46.80
N GLY A 855 2.93 -28.07 46.21
CA GLY A 855 2.87 -28.54 44.82
C GLY A 855 3.18 -27.47 43.77
N VAL A 856 3.79 -26.34 44.17
CA VAL A 856 4.21 -25.29 43.23
C VAL A 856 5.52 -25.66 42.56
N PHE A 857 5.57 -25.60 41.23
CA PHE A 857 6.83 -25.70 40.50
C PHE A 857 7.64 -24.42 40.66
N THR A 858 8.86 -24.48 41.16
CA THR A 858 9.69 -23.28 41.38
C THR A 858 10.96 -23.31 40.55
N GLN A 859 11.24 -22.21 39.86
CA GLN A 859 12.52 -21.91 39.24
C GLN A 859 12.93 -20.46 39.54
N VAL A 860 14.19 -20.13 39.26
CA VAL A 860 14.71 -18.77 39.47
C VAL A 860 15.41 -18.23 38.23
N TYR A 861 15.48 -16.91 38.11
CA TYR A 861 16.26 -16.26 37.06
C TYR A 861 17.77 -16.47 37.20
N VAL A 862 18.40 -16.93 36.13
CA VAL A 862 19.86 -16.92 35.93
C VAL A 862 20.13 -16.56 34.48
N ASN A 863 21.11 -15.70 34.22
CA ASN A 863 21.57 -15.46 32.86
C ASN A 863 22.56 -16.56 32.44
N GLY A 864 22.29 -17.22 31.31
CA GLY A 864 23.06 -18.37 30.84
C GLY A 864 24.20 -18.04 29.86
N VAL A 865 24.36 -16.77 29.46
CA VAL A 865 25.24 -16.37 28.34
C VAL A 865 26.25 -15.30 28.74
N CYS A 866 25.87 -14.39 29.63
CA CYS A 866 26.62 -13.17 29.89
C CYS A 866 27.54 -13.25 31.10
N TRP A 867 28.64 -12.50 31.02
CA TRP A 867 29.53 -12.21 32.14
C TRP A 867 29.69 -10.69 32.27
N ASP A 868 29.53 -10.16 33.48
CA ASP A 868 29.72 -8.74 33.76
C ASP A 868 31.20 -8.36 33.59
N CYS A 869 31.51 -7.48 32.63
CA CYS A 869 32.88 -7.06 32.38
C CYS A 869 33.34 -5.90 33.24
N ASP A 870 32.44 -5.27 33.99
CA ASP A 870 32.73 -4.18 34.91
C ASP A 870 32.87 -4.68 36.36
N ALA A 871 32.64 -5.97 36.62
CA ALA A 871 32.84 -6.60 37.92
C ALA A 871 34.29 -7.10 38.12
N ASP A 872 34.76 -7.13 39.37
CA ASP A 872 36.09 -7.66 39.73
C ASP A 872 36.31 -9.12 39.29
N THR A 873 35.21 -9.88 39.19
CA THR A 873 35.19 -11.30 38.80
C THR A 873 35.44 -11.52 37.30
N TRP A 874 35.42 -10.48 36.47
CA TRP A 874 35.71 -10.54 35.04
C TRP A 874 37.06 -11.24 34.74
N THR A 875 38.04 -11.03 35.60
CA THR A 875 39.39 -11.64 35.49
C THR A 875 39.42 -13.15 35.70
N LEU A 876 38.35 -13.75 36.25
CA LEU A 876 38.28 -15.19 36.55
C LEU A 876 37.96 -16.05 35.31
N GLY A 877 37.75 -15.45 34.15
CA GLY A 877 37.51 -16.16 32.89
C GLY A 877 36.75 -15.38 31.82
N GLY A 878 36.18 -14.22 32.16
CA GLY A 878 35.45 -13.36 31.23
C GLY A 878 36.34 -12.87 30.07
N ASN A 879 37.52 -12.33 30.38
CA ASN A 879 38.50 -11.91 29.37
C ASN A 879 38.86 -13.00 28.35
N GLU A 880 38.93 -14.25 28.80
CA GLU A 880 39.36 -15.38 27.98
C GLU A 880 38.24 -15.94 27.10
N GLY A 881 36.98 -15.86 27.53
CA GLY A 881 35.86 -16.49 26.83
C GLY A 881 34.95 -15.51 26.08
N VAL A 882 35.21 -14.20 26.14
CA VAL A 882 34.35 -13.18 25.55
C VAL A 882 34.27 -13.30 24.03
N MET A 883 33.08 -13.11 23.47
CA MET A 883 32.90 -12.97 22.03
C MET A 883 33.45 -11.63 21.55
N ILE A 884 34.26 -11.68 20.51
CA ILE A 884 34.78 -10.49 19.81
C ILE A 884 33.98 -10.29 18.52
N LYS A 885 33.57 -9.05 18.25
CA LYS A 885 32.92 -8.67 16.99
C LYS A 885 33.96 -8.57 15.87
N GLU A 886 33.49 -8.48 14.63
CA GLU A 886 34.37 -8.31 13.47
C GLU A 886 35.26 -7.05 13.55
N ASP A 887 34.80 -6.00 14.22
CA ASP A 887 35.57 -4.75 14.45
C ASP A 887 36.65 -4.86 15.55
N GLY A 888 36.83 -6.05 16.14
CA GLY A 888 37.80 -6.31 17.21
C GLY A 888 37.32 -5.92 18.61
N THR A 889 36.11 -5.37 18.76
CA THR A 889 35.57 -4.99 20.08
C THR A 889 34.84 -6.15 20.78
N PRO A 890 34.85 -6.21 22.11
CA PRO A 890 34.01 -7.14 22.85
C PRO A 890 32.52 -6.92 22.55
N ARG A 891 31.79 -8.03 22.41
CA ARG A 891 30.33 -8.00 22.38
C ARG A 891 29.80 -7.84 23.79
N ALA A 892 29.65 -6.60 24.24
CA ALA A 892 29.09 -6.28 25.55
C ALA A 892 28.05 -5.15 25.46
N TYR A 893 27.04 -5.20 26.32
CA TYR A 893 25.96 -4.21 26.36
C TYR A 893 25.53 -3.91 27.79
N ALA A 894 25.24 -2.64 28.07
CA ALA A 894 24.60 -2.22 29.32
C ALA A 894 23.08 -2.27 29.16
N PHE A 895 22.48 -3.40 29.54
CA PHE A 895 21.02 -3.60 29.47
C PHE A 895 20.30 -2.71 30.47
N ASN A 896 20.71 -2.79 31.74
CA ASN A 896 20.20 -1.96 32.80
C ASN A 896 20.77 -0.54 32.71
N LYS A 897 19.90 0.41 32.37
CA LYS A 897 20.25 1.83 32.18
C LYS A 897 20.48 2.60 33.48
N TYR A 898 20.25 1.98 34.63
CA TYR A 898 20.40 2.62 35.95
C TYR A 898 21.77 2.35 36.56
N ASN A 899 22.34 1.15 36.38
CA ASN A 899 23.69 0.83 36.87
C ASN A 899 24.78 0.93 35.78
N ASN A 900 24.41 0.84 34.50
CA ASN A 900 25.30 0.88 33.33
C ASN A 900 26.41 -0.18 33.29
N HIS A 901 26.28 -1.28 34.04
CA HIS A 901 27.21 -2.42 33.96
C HIS A 901 27.09 -3.08 32.59
N ARG A 902 28.23 -3.33 31.95
CA ARG A 902 28.31 -3.95 30.64
C ARG A 902 28.39 -5.47 30.79
N LEU A 903 27.36 -6.14 30.28
CA LEU A 903 27.29 -7.59 30.23
C LEU A 903 27.84 -8.08 28.89
N ALA A 904 28.92 -8.86 28.93
CA ALA A 904 29.61 -9.39 27.77
C ALA A 904 29.11 -10.78 27.39
N TRP A 905 28.88 -11.04 26.11
CA TRP A 905 28.47 -12.34 25.59
C TRP A 905 29.66 -13.29 25.64
N MET A 906 29.46 -14.45 26.24
CA MET A 906 30.47 -15.49 26.28
C MET A 906 30.35 -16.38 25.04
N CYS A 907 31.48 -16.78 24.47
CA CYS A 907 31.52 -17.73 23.37
C CYS A 907 31.06 -19.11 23.86
N GLY A 908 30.43 -19.89 22.97
CA GLY A 908 30.06 -21.28 23.27
C GLY A 908 31.25 -22.18 23.63
N GLU A 909 32.49 -21.78 23.30
CA GLU A 909 33.71 -22.49 23.73
C GLU A 909 34.40 -21.83 24.93
N ALA A 910 33.65 -21.18 25.83
CA ALA A 910 34.18 -20.59 27.06
C ALA A 910 34.05 -21.56 28.27
N PRO A 911 34.97 -22.51 28.48
CA PRO A 911 34.82 -23.56 29.50
C PRO A 911 34.72 -23.00 30.92
N LYS A 912 35.48 -21.94 31.24
CA LYS A 912 35.43 -21.29 32.56
C LYS A 912 34.06 -20.72 32.86
N HIS A 913 33.38 -20.15 31.87
CA HIS A 913 32.01 -19.66 32.03
C HIS A 913 31.04 -20.82 32.28
N HIS A 914 31.09 -21.86 31.45
CA HIS A 914 30.25 -23.06 31.59
C HIS A 914 30.44 -23.73 32.97
N ASP A 915 31.67 -23.77 33.48
CA ASP A 915 31.97 -24.33 34.79
C ASP A 915 31.42 -23.48 35.94
N GLN A 916 31.36 -22.16 35.82
CA GLN A 916 30.70 -21.31 36.82
C GLN A 916 29.18 -21.52 36.81
N ILE A 917 28.57 -21.62 35.63
CA ILE A 917 27.14 -21.96 35.52
C ILE A 917 26.86 -23.32 36.16
N LEU A 918 27.64 -24.36 35.86
CA LEU A 918 27.44 -25.69 36.45
C LEU A 918 27.62 -25.70 37.98
N LYS A 919 28.57 -24.94 38.52
CA LYS A 919 28.73 -24.76 39.99
C LYS A 919 27.51 -24.08 40.61
N LEU A 920 26.96 -23.07 39.94
CA LEU A 920 25.74 -22.40 40.38
C LEU A 920 24.54 -23.37 40.33
N MET A 921 24.41 -24.17 39.27
CA MET A 921 23.36 -25.19 39.13
C MET A 921 23.35 -26.16 40.31
N GLY A 922 24.53 -26.62 40.77
CA GLY A 922 24.61 -27.49 41.94
C GLY A 922 24.07 -26.87 43.22
N LYS A 923 24.28 -25.56 43.43
CA LYS A 923 23.72 -24.83 44.57
C LYS A 923 22.21 -24.65 44.45
N LEU A 924 21.73 -24.33 43.26
CA LEU A 924 20.30 -24.10 42.97
C LEU A 924 19.49 -25.39 43.08
N HIS A 925 19.94 -26.48 42.44
CA HIS A 925 19.35 -27.80 42.62
C HIS A 925 19.36 -28.22 44.10
N GLY A 926 20.49 -28.04 44.80
CA GLY A 926 20.61 -28.34 46.22
C GLY A 926 19.74 -27.48 47.16
N SER A 927 19.12 -26.40 46.65
CA SER A 927 18.18 -25.57 47.42
C SER A 927 16.74 -26.08 47.40
N GLY A 928 16.43 -27.10 46.59
CA GLY A 928 15.11 -27.71 46.48
C GLY A 928 14.21 -27.12 45.39
N LEU A 929 14.76 -26.31 44.47
CA LEU A 929 14.03 -25.83 43.29
C LEU A 929 13.58 -27.00 42.43
N SER A 930 12.48 -26.82 41.70
CA SER A 930 11.91 -27.83 40.81
C SER A 930 12.57 -27.85 39.44
N GLY A 931 13.06 -26.70 38.97
CA GLY A 931 13.74 -26.53 37.68
C GLY A 931 14.52 -25.22 37.62
N GLN A 932 15.04 -24.89 36.44
CA GLN A 932 15.89 -23.71 36.25
C GLN A 932 15.60 -22.97 34.95
N TYR A 933 15.48 -21.64 35.05
CA TYR A 933 15.49 -20.73 33.91
C TYR A 933 16.91 -20.24 33.60
N LEU A 934 17.33 -20.37 32.33
CA LEU A 934 18.59 -19.87 31.80
C LEU A 934 18.33 -18.85 30.70
N ASP A 935 18.38 -17.58 31.07
CA ASP A 935 18.13 -16.44 30.19
C ASP A 935 19.09 -16.40 29.01
N MET A 936 18.65 -15.80 27.91
CA MET A 936 19.40 -15.55 26.68
C MET A 936 19.88 -16.76 25.86
N ILE A 937 19.77 -18.00 26.35
CA ILE A 937 20.24 -19.18 25.60
C ILE A 937 19.48 -19.34 24.27
N GLY A 938 18.16 -19.19 24.26
CA GLY A 938 17.34 -19.39 23.05
C GLY A 938 17.41 -18.23 22.06
N CYS A 939 17.75 -17.02 22.51
CA CYS A 939 17.65 -15.80 21.72
C CYS A 939 19.00 -15.14 21.37
N ALA A 940 20.12 -15.56 21.98
CA ALA A 940 21.37 -14.80 21.92
C ALA A 940 22.62 -15.62 21.54
N THR A 941 22.43 -16.89 21.17
CA THR A 941 23.50 -17.87 20.89
C THR A 941 23.68 -18.18 19.40
N HIS A 942 23.25 -17.26 18.53
CA HIS A 942 23.28 -17.41 17.07
C HIS A 942 24.30 -16.49 16.38
N ASP A 943 25.01 -15.64 17.13
CA ASP A 943 25.96 -14.67 16.60
C ASP A 943 27.36 -15.26 16.42
N PRO A 944 28.14 -14.78 15.42
CA PRO A 944 29.51 -15.21 15.21
C PRO A 944 30.49 -14.58 16.21
N CYS A 945 31.62 -15.24 16.41
CA CYS A 945 32.77 -14.78 17.20
C CYS A 945 34.01 -14.63 16.32
N TYR A 946 34.73 -13.52 16.50
CA TYR A 946 35.97 -13.19 15.79
C TYR A 946 37.17 -13.10 16.75
N ASN A 947 37.15 -13.84 17.86
CA ASN A 947 38.26 -13.86 18.81
C ASN A 947 39.35 -14.85 18.34
N PRO A 948 40.55 -14.40 17.92
CA PRO A 948 41.61 -15.29 17.41
C PRO A 948 42.24 -16.17 18.49
N ASN A 949 41.95 -15.93 19.77
CA ASN A 949 42.47 -16.74 20.87
C ASN A 949 41.58 -17.96 21.19
N HIS A 950 40.43 -18.09 20.54
CA HIS A 950 39.54 -19.25 20.72
C HIS A 950 39.92 -20.38 19.76
N SER A 951 39.53 -21.62 20.10
CA SER A 951 39.84 -22.83 19.31
C SER A 951 39.02 -23.02 18.04
N HIS A 952 37.95 -22.25 17.86
CA HIS A 952 37.06 -22.32 16.71
C HIS A 952 37.53 -21.39 15.58
N ASN A 953 37.11 -21.67 14.34
CA ASN A 953 37.33 -20.76 13.21
C ASN A 953 36.62 -19.41 13.44
N LEU A 954 37.16 -18.32 12.88
CA LEU A 954 36.55 -16.99 12.99
C LEU A 954 35.29 -16.90 12.14
N GLY A 955 34.35 -16.04 12.55
CA GLY A 955 33.15 -15.75 11.78
C GLY A 955 32.12 -16.86 11.86
N GLY A 956 31.71 -17.41 10.71
CA GLY A 956 30.57 -18.33 10.62
C GLY A 956 30.85 -19.77 11.07
N GLY A 957 29.84 -20.63 10.93
CA GLY A 957 29.85 -22.02 11.41
C GLY A 957 28.77 -22.28 12.47
N HIS A 958 28.91 -23.37 13.24
CA HIS A 958 27.93 -23.79 14.24
C HIS A 958 28.50 -23.92 15.67
N TYR A 959 29.78 -23.57 15.87
CA TYR A 959 30.52 -23.78 17.12
C TYR A 959 29.89 -23.09 18.34
N VAL A 960 29.29 -21.89 18.19
CA VAL A 960 28.62 -21.20 19.31
C VAL A 960 27.46 -22.04 19.82
N ARG A 961 26.59 -22.50 18.92
CA ARG A 961 25.43 -23.32 19.27
C ARG A 961 25.86 -24.66 19.86
N ASP A 962 26.83 -25.33 19.23
CA ASP A 962 27.38 -26.59 19.74
C ASP A 962 27.95 -26.46 21.15
N GLY A 963 28.66 -25.35 21.42
CA GLY A 963 29.21 -25.06 22.73
C GLY A 963 28.15 -24.96 23.82
N TYR A 964 27.09 -24.20 23.58
CA TYR A 964 25.97 -24.10 24.52
C TYR A 964 25.16 -25.40 24.61
N ARG A 965 24.99 -26.15 23.51
CA ARG A 965 24.40 -27.50 23.54
C ARG A 965 25.21 -28.45 24.44
N LYS A 966 26.55 -28.41 24.37
CA LYS A 966 27.43 -29.18 25.28
C LYS A 966 27.27 -28.74 26.73
N MET A 967 27.13 -27.45 27.01
CA MET A 967 26.86 -26.96 28.38
C MET A 967 25.54 -27.50 28.92
N LEU A 968 24.46 -27.39 28.15
CA LEU A 968 23.14 -27.89 28.55
C LEU A 968 23.13 -29.41 28.70
N GLN A 969 23.80 -30.13 27.81
CA GLN A 969 23.94 -31.59 27.93
C GLN A 969 24.67 -31.96 29.23
N ARG A 970 25.76 -31.27 29.59
CA ARG A 970 26.45 -31.49 30.88
C ARG A 970 25.51 -31.26 32.08
N ILE A 971 24.63 -30.26 32.01
CA ILE A 971 23.63 -30.00 33.05
C ILE A 971 22.65 -31.17 33.13
N LYS A 972 22.08 -31.60 32.00
CA LYS A 972 21.14 -32.74 31.93
C LYS A 972 21.77 -34.07 32.33
N ASP A 973 23.02 -34.32 31.98
CA ASP A 973 23.75 -35.53 32.39
C ASP A 973 23.97 -35.55 33.91
N THR A 974 24.16 -34.38 34.53
CA THR A 974 24.37 -34.26 35.98
C THR A 974 23.03 -34.27 36.74
N TYR A 975 21.99 -33.66 36.18
CA TYR A 975 20.67 -33.47 36.78
C TYR A 975 19.56 -33.83 35.78
N PRO A 976 19.35 -35.13 35.48
CA PRO A 976 18.45 -35.57 34.41
C PRO A 976 16.98 -35.21 34.66
N ASP A 977 16.55 -35.20 35.92
CA ASP A 977 15.17 -34.90 36.32
C ASP A 977 14.90 -33.39 36.50
N TYR A 978 15.88 -32.52 36.22
CA TYR A 978 15.79 -31.08 36.45
C TYR A 978 15.38 -30.36 35.15
N PRO A 979 14.12 -29.85 35.03
CA PRO A 979 13.67 -29.18 33.82
C PRO A 979 14.41 -27.87 33.60
N ILE A 980 14.77 -27.59 32.35
CA ILE A 980 15.49 -26.38 31.97
C ILE A 980 14.62 -25.55 31.05
N THR A 981 14.44 -24.27 31.38
CA THR A 981 13.74 -23.30 30.53
C THR A 981 14.68 -22.20 30.08
N THR A 982 14.34 -21.50 29.00
CA THR A 982 15.18 -20.45 28.39
C THR A 982 14.35 -19.29 27.84
N GLU A 983 15.00 -18.23 27.41
CA GLU A 983 14.35 -17.12 26.73
C GLU A 983 13.96 -17.49 25.28
N THR A 984 12.76 -17.09 24.87
CA THR A 984 12.13 -17.25 23.54
C THR A 984 11.83 -18.67 23.09
N ALA A 985 10.94 -18.78 22.10
CA ALA A 985 10.79 -19.99 21.32
C ALA A 985 12.00 -20.16 20.37
N SER A 986 12.68 -21.31 20.45
CA SER A 986 13.83 -21.62 19.56
C SER A 986 14.01 -23.11 19.37
N GLU A 987 14.06 -23.57 18.12
CA GLU A 987 14.27 -24.99 17.80
C GLU A 987 15.69 -25.47 18.12
N ASN A 988 16.65 -24.55 18.28
CA ASN A 988 18.07 -24.86 18.45
C ASN A 988 18.38 -25.71 19.69
N TYR A 989 17.53 -25.62 20.71
CA TYR A 989 17.71 -26.23 22.03
C TYR A 989 16.49 -27.03 22.48
N MET A 990 15.53 -27.27 21.58
CA MET A 990 14.30 -27.96 21.95
C MET A 990 14.54 -29.36 22.51
N ASP A 991 15.63 -30.06 22.22
CA ASP A 991 15.93 -31.36 22.85
C ASP A 991 16.56 -31.27 24.25
N LEU A 992 17.06 -30.09 24.63
CA LEU A 992 17.82 -29.87 25.86
C LEU A 992 17.11 -28.94 26.86
N CYS A 993 16.20 -28.10 26.37
CA CYS A 993 15.31 -27.25 27.15
C CYS A 993 13.88 -27.79 27.05
N ASP A 994 13.13 -27.68 28.14
CA ASP A 994 11.77 -28.17 28.29
C ASP A 994 10.72 -27.08 27.94
N GLY A 995 11.11 -25.81 28.01
CA GLY A 995 10.24 -24.69 27.65
C GLY A 995 10.95 -23.36 27.46
N GLY A 996 10.21 -22.37 26.95
CA GLY A 996 10.74 -21.05 26.58
C GLY A 996 9.80 -19.89 26.93
N ILE A 997 10.37 -18.78 27.39
CA ILE A 997 9.66 -17.53 27.71
C ILE A 997 9.45 -16.65 26.47
N ILE A 998 8.20 -16.38 26.07
CA ILE A 998 7.84 -15.67 24.83
C ILE A 998 7.42 -14.20 25.04
N CYS A 999 7.97 -13.53 26.06
CA CYS A 999 7.57 -12.18 26.45
C CYS A 999 7.71 -11.16 25.30
N SER A 1000 8.71 -11.32 24.44
CA SER A 1000 8.98 -10.43 23.31
C SER A 1000 7.87 -10.45 22.25
N ALA A 1001 7.26 -11.64 22.06
CA ALA A 1001 6.12 -11.86 21.21
C ALA A 1001 4.81 -11.45 21.90
N ALA A 1002 4.57 -11.92 23.12
CA ALA A 1002 3.31 -11.73 23.82
C ALA A 1002 3.03 -10.26 24.21
N SER A 1003 4.07 -9.46 24.45
CA SER A 1003 3.95 -8.05 24.86
C SER A 1003 4.80 -7.11 24.01
N ALA A 1004 4.87 -7.39 22.70
CA ALA A 1004 5.67 -6.62 21.75
C ALA A 1004 5.42 -5.11 21.81
N GLU A 1005 4.16 -4.69 21.94
CA GLU A 1005 3.77 -3.27 22.00
C GLU A 1005 4.33 -2.58 23.25
N ARG A 1006 4.25 -3.22 24.42
CA ARG A 1006 4.87 -2.69 25.66
C ARG A 1006 6.37 -2.51 25.52
N MET A 1007 7.03 -3.43 24.82
CA MET A 1007 8.46 -3.36 24.51
C MET A 1007 8.82 -2.32 23.44
N GLY A 1008 7.85 -1.54 22.96
CA GLY A 1008 8.09 -0.41 22.07
C GLY A 1008 7.93 -0.73 20.59
N ASN A 1009 7.38 -1.89 20.24
CA ASN A 1009 7.15 -2.30 18.87
C ASN A 1009 5.79 -1.84 18.34
N SER A 1010 5.79 -0.95 17.34
CA SER A 1010 4.58 -0.45 16.68
C SER A 1010 4.37 -1.00 15.27
N GLN A 1011 5.25 -1.86 14.79
CA GLN A 1011 5.37 -2.19 13.36
C GLN A 1011 5.15 -3.67 13.04
N ARG A 1012 5.35 -4.57 14.01
CA ARG A 1012 5.24 -6.02 13.78
C ARG A 1012 3.87 -6.54 14.23
N ASN A 1013 3.36 -7.48 13.45
CA ASN A 1013 2.19 -8.29 13.74
C ASN A 1013 2.66 -9.70 14.12
N VAL A 1014 2.74 -9.96 15.43
CA VAL A 1014 3.17 -11.25 15.97
C VAL A 1014 2.09 -12.30 15.71
N ILE A 1015 2.51 -13.49 15.33
CA ILE A 1015 1.66 -14.62 14.96
C ILE A 1015 2.16 -15.89 15.66
N PRO A 1016 1.32 -16.90 15.89
CA PRO A 1016 1.73 -18.18 16.51
C PRO A 1016 2.43 -19.11 15.50
N LEU A 1017 3.46 -18.63 14.81
CA LEU A 1017 4.18 -19.40 13.78
C LEU A 1017 4.90 -20.60 14.40
N PHE A 1018 5.52 -20.43 15.57
CA PHE A 1018 6.26 -21.50 16.23
C PHE A 1018 5.32 -22.64 16.68
N THR A 1019 4.16 -22.31 17.25
CA THR A 1019 3.18 -23.33 17.67
C THR A 1019 2.51 -24.00 16.46
N ALA A 1020 2.31 -23.30 15.35
CA ALA A 1020 1.85 -23.96 14.12
C ALA A 1020 2.80 -25.09 13.64
N VAL A 1021 4.09 -25.04 14.01
CA VAL A 1021 5.09 -26.07 13.71
C VAL A 1021 5.25 -27.09 14.84
N TYR A 1022 5.49 -26.62 16.08
CA TYR A 1022 6.05 -27.41 17.18
C TYR A 1022 5.13 -27.57 18.40
N HIS A 1023 3.84 -27.21 18.30
CA HIS A 1023 2.95 -27.26 19.45
C HIS A 1023 2.90 -28.63 20.14
N GLY A 1024 2.74 -28.59 21.47
CA GLY A 1024 2.72 -29.75 22.36
C GLY A 1024 4.05 -30.43 22.60
N SER A 1025 5.08 -30.14 21.81
CA SER A 1025 6.43 -30.68 22.04
C SER A 1025 7.23 -29.82 23.01
N TYR A 1026 6.99 -28.51 23.08
CA TYR A 1026 7.79 -27.54 23.85
C TYR A 1026 6.88 -26.59 24.63
N ALA A 1027 7.13 -26.40 25.93
CA ALA A 1027 6.27 -25.58 26.77
C ALA A 1027 6.59 -24.09 26.57
N LEU A 1028 5.65 -23.34 26.02
CA LEU A 1028 5.79 -21.89 25.83
C LEU A 1028 4.97 -21.18 26.90
N PHE A 1029 5.55 -20.15 27.50
CA PHE A 1029 4.91 -19.33 28.52
C PHE A 1029 5.49 -17.92 28.50
N GLY A 1030 4.92 -16.95 29.21
CA GLY A 1030 5.53 -15.62 29.33
C GLY A 1030 4.81 -14.47 28.65
N ASN A 1031 4.70 -13.36 29.37
CA ASN A 1031 4.26 -12.05 28.89
C ASN A 1031 4.70 -10.95 29.90
N TYR A 1032 4.41 -9.70 29.59
CA TYR A 1032 4.51 -8.56 30.52
C TYR A 1032 3.13 -8.02 30.94
N ALA A 1033 2.15 -8.91 31.12
CA ALA A 1033 0.81 -8.55 31.56
C ALA A 1033 0.83 -8.12 33.04
N HIS A 1034 0.95 -6.81 33.26
CA HIS A 1034 0.90 -6.16 34.57
C HIS A 1034 -0.53 -5.63 34.82
N PRO A 1035 -1.27 -6.18 35.79
CA PRO A 1035 -2.67 -5.76 36.04
C PRO A 1035 -2.83 -4.27 36.32
N ASP A 1036 -1.88 -3.67 37.04
CA ASP A 1036 -1.86 -2.24 37.36
C ASP A 1036 -0.95 -1.43 36.43
N SER A 1037 -0.30 -2.08 35.45
CA SER A 1037 0.68 -1.49 34.54
C SER A 1037 1.88 -0.80 35.21
N ILE A 1038 2.21 -1.16 36.46
CA ILE A 1038 3.38 -0.66 37.19
C ILE A 1038 4.47 -1.75 37.19
N PRO A 1039 5.58 -1.58 36.45
CA PRO A 1039 6.72 -2.48 36.52
C PRO A 1039 7.34 -2.46 37.92
N PRO A 1040 7.91 -3.59 38.38
CA PRO A 1040 8.60 -3.65 39.66
C PRO A 1040 9.91 -2.85 39.65
N TRP A 1041 10.41 -2.51 40.84
CA TRP A 1041 11.64 -1.76 41.06
C TRP A 1041 12.60 -2.53 41.97
N ASP A 1042 13.86 -2.75 41.56
CA ASP A 1042 14.86 -3.39 42.41
C ASP A 1042 15.31 -2.38 43.48
N PRO A 1043 15.15 -2.66 44.78
CA PRO A 1043 15.58 -1.75 45.86
C PRO A 1043 17.09 -1.47 45.89
N LYS A 1044 17.90 -2.16 45.07
CA LYS A 1044 19.34 -1.90 44.92
C LYS A 1044 19.66 -0.93 43.77
N TRP A 1045 18.68 -0.49 43.00
CA TRP A 1045 18.87 0.57 42.01
C TRP A 1045 18.77 1.96 42.67
N PRO A 1046 19.36 3.01 42.05
CA PRO A 1046 19.29 4.37 42.59
C PRO A 1046 17.85 4.90 42.65
N ASP A 1047 17.32 5.16 43.85
CA ASP A 1047 15.93 5.54 44.06
C ASP A 1047 15.53 6.85 43.33
N GLU A 1048 16.48 7.73 43.03
CA GLU A 1048 16.25 8.95 42.23
C GLU A 1048 15.82 8.68 40.78
N ASP A 1049 16.16 7.51 40.23
CA ASP A 1049 15.77 7.10 38.87
C ASP A 1049 14.38 6.41 38.84
N ARG A 1050 13.81 6.11 40.00
CA ARG A 1050 12.45 5.55 40.12
C ARG A 1050 11.43 6.61 39.72
N TRP A 1051 10.38 6.20 39.01
CA TRP A 1051 9.27 7.10 38.67
C TRP A 1051 8.59 7.59 39.95
N GLN A 1052 8.50 8.91 40.10
CA GLN A 1052 8.02 9.53 41.35
C GLN A 1052 6.50 9.71 41.37
N ASN A 1053 5.84 9.72 40.20
CA ASN A 1053 4.42 10.05 40.05
C ASN A 1053 3.66 8.93 39.32
N GLU A 1054 3.40 7.82 40.01
CA GLU A 1054 2.56 6.75 39.46
C GLU A 1054 1.11 7.23 39.27
N LYS A 1055 0.52 6.86 38.13
CA LYS A 1055 -0.88 7.14 37.78
C LYS A 1055 -1.68 5.84 37.85
N PRO A 1056 -3.03 5.88 37.87
CA PRO A 1056 -3.84 4.69 37.66
C PRO A 1056 -3.75 4.24 36.19
N TRP A 1057 -2.61 3.66 35.81
CA TRP A 1057 -2.28 3.35 34.42
C TRP A 1057 -3.25 2.36 33.79
N HIS A 1058 -3.77 1.40 34.56
CA HIS A 1058 -4.84 0.51 34.13
C HIS A 1058 -6.11 1.26 33.72
N LYS A 1059 -6.45 2.39 34.35
CA LYS A 1059 -7.59 3.23 33.90
C LYS A 1059 -7.27 4.03 32.64
N LEU A 1060 -6.01 4.39 32.43
CA LEU A 1060 -5.56 5.14 31.27
C LEU A 1060 -5.37 4.26 30.03
N TYR A 1061 -5.02 2.99 30.23
CA TYR A 1061 -4.77 1.98 29.20
C TYR A 1061 -5.55 0.69 29.51
N PRO A 1062 -6.90 0.77 29.55
CA PRO A 1062 -7.74 -0.29 30.11
C PRO A 1062 -7.70 -1.61 29.35
N ASP A 1063 -7.42 -1.58 28.06
CA ASP A 1063 -7.47 -2.79 27.22
C ASP A 1063 -6.10 -3.52 27.18
N GLN A 1064 -5.00 -2.87 27.59
CA GLN A 1064 -3.63 -3.40 27.45
C GLN A 1064 -3.41 -4.72 28.22
N PHE A 1065 -3.83 -4.77 29.48
CA PHE A 1065 -3.64 -5.96 30.33
C PHE A 1065 -4.36 -7.18 29.76
N PHE A 1066 -5.63 -7.03 29.37
CA PHE A 1066 -6.46 -8.13 28.84
C PHE A 1066 -5.87 -8.69 27.54
N VAL A 1067 -5.36 -7.83 26.65
CA VAL A 1067 -4.68 -8.26 25.42
C VAL A 1067 -3.42 -9.07 25.74
N GLU A 1068 -2.54 -8.57 26.60
CA GLU A 1068 -1.28 -9.24 26.96
C GLU A 1068 -1.51 -10.58 27.66
N MET A 1069 -2.57 -10.68 28.46
CA MET A 1069 -2.93 -11.87 29.22
C MET A 1069 -3.61 -12.95 28.36
N ALA A 1070 -4.48 -12.56 27.42
CA ALA A 1070 -5.22 -13.49 26.57
C ALA A 1070 -4.43 -14.03 25.39
N ARG A 1071 -3.45 -13.27 24.89
CA ARG A 1071 -2.70 -13.61 23.67
C ARG A 1071 -1.95 -14.95 23.77
N PRO A 1072 -1.23 -15.28 24.87
CA PRO A 1072 -0.63 -16.61 25.03
C PRO A 1072 -1.63 -17.77 24.91
N ILE A 1073 -2.82 -17.64 25.50
CA ILE A 1073 -3.88 -18.66 25.41
C ILE A 1073 -4.31 -18.89 23.97
N ALA A 1074 -4.57 -17.80 23.22
CA ALA A 1074 -4.91 -17.90 21.81
C ALA A 1074 -3.80 -18.55 20.98
N TRP A 1075 -2.56 -18.59 21.47
CA TRP A 1075 -1.44 -19.24 20.79
C TRP A 1075 -1.13 -20.66 21.28
N GLY A 1076 -1.88 -21.16 22.26
CA GLY A 1076 -1.61 -22.44 22.92
C GLY A 1076 -0.39 -22.40 23.86
N ALA A 1077 -0.02 -21.21 24.36
CA ALA A 1077 1.01 -21.06 25.38
C ALA A 1077 0.38 -21.06 26.78
N GLN A 1078 1.12 -21.56 27.78
CA GLN A 1078 0.72 -21.52 29.17
C GLN A 1078 0.61 -20.07 29.65
N PRO A 1079 -0.47 -19.69 30.35
CA PRO A 1079 -0.66 -18.33 30.82
C PRO A 1079 0.32 -17.96 31.94
N MET A 1080 0.65 -16.68 32.00
CA MET A 1080 1.52 -16.09 33.02
C MET A 1080 0.97 -14.74 33.48
N VAL A 1081 1.06 -14.44 34.77
CA VAL A 1081 0.89 -13.06 35.28
C VAL A 1081 2.24 -12.47 35.66
N CYS A 1082 2.47 -11.20 35.29
CA CYS A 1082 3.71 -10.51 35.61
C CYS A 1082 3.51 -9.55 36.79
N GLN A 1083 4.23 -9.78 37.89
CA GLN A 1083 4.20 -8.98 39.11
C GLN A 1083 2.80 -8.82 39.72
N LEU A 1084 2.18 -9.91 40.19
CA LEU A 1084 0.90 -9.81 40.91
C LEU A 1084 1.12 -9.23 42.31
N ARG A 1085 0.76 -7.96 42.51
CA ARG A 1085 0.90 -7.27 43.81
C ARG A 1085 -0.33 -7.46 44.70
N PRO A 1086 -0.18 -7.35 46.04
CA PRO A 1086 -1.30 -7.47 46.98
C PRO A 1086 -2.52 -6.60 46.67
N ILE A 1087 -2.29 -5.37 46.20
CA ILE A 1087 -3.37 -4.43 45.88
C ILE A 1087 -4.35 -5.01 44.83
N VAL A 1088 -3.86 -5.81 43.87
CA VAL A 1088 -4.67 -6.34 42.77
C VAL A 1088 -5.75 -7.33 43.25
N TYR A 1089 -5.50 -8.08 44.33
CA TYR A 1089 -6.45 -9.06 44.87
C TYR A 1089 -7.06 -8.66 46.21
N THR A 1090 -6.76 -7.46 46.71
CA THR A 1090 -7.32 -6.92 47.97
C THR A 1090 -8.17 -5.67 47.76
N ASP A 1091 -7.88 -4.88 46.73
CA ASP A 1091 -8.64 -3.68 46.38
C ASP A 1091 -9.76 -4.02 45.37
N PRO A 1092 -11.03 -3.71 45.67
CA PRO A 1092 -12.13 -3.91 44.73
C PRO A 1092 -11.96 -3.22 43.38
N GLU A 1093 -11.10 -2.20 43.27
CA GLU A 1093 -10.79 -1.54 42.00
C GLU A 1093 -10.22 -2.49 40.95
N PHE A 1094 -9.48 -3.53 41.36
CA PHE A 1094 -8.84 -4.51 40.47
C PHE A 1094 -9.61 -5.84 40.38
N ALA A 1095 -10.87 -5.86 40.85
CA ALA A 1095 -11.66 -7.09 40.89
C ALA A 1095 -11.85 -7.71 39.50
N GLU A 1096 -11.95 -6.89 38.45
CA GLU A 1096 -12.10 -7.35 37.07
C GLU A 1096 -10.81 -7.99 36.56
N GLU A 1097 -9.66 -7.34 36.73
CA GLU A 1097 -8.36 -7.87 36.31
C GLU A 1097 -8.01 -9.16 37.06
N TYR A 1098 -8.28 -9.22 38.37
CA TYR A 1098 -8.05 -10.42 39.16
C TYR A 1098 -9.02 -11.56 38.80
N ASP A 1099 -10.28 -11.25 38.51
CA ASP A 1099 -11.23 -12.25 38.01
C ASP A 1099 -10.82 -12.78 36.63
N PHE A 1100 -10.31 -11.91 35.76
CA PHE A 1100 -9.78 -12.31 34.47
C PHE A 1100 -8.58 -13.25 34.62
N ILE A 1101 -7.64 -12.97 35.53
CA ILE A 1101 -6.52 -13.88 35.85
C ILE A 1101 -7.02 -15.29 36.19
N LYS A 1102 -8.01 -15.40 37.09
CA LYS A 1102 -8.59 -16.69 37.47
C LYS A 1102 -9.26 -17.38 36.29
N LYS A 1103 -10.07 -16.65 35.51
CA LYS A 1103 -10.72 -17.19 34.30
C LYS A 1103 -9.71 -17.70 33.29
N THR A 1104 -8.62 -16.97 33.06
CA THR A 1104 -7.54 -17.42 32.17
C THR A 1104 -6.91 -18.72 32.66
N ALA A 1105 -6.61 -18.82 33.94
CA ALA A 1105 -6.00 -20.02 34.53
C ALA A 1105 -6.93 -21.24 34.47
N ILE A 1106 -8.21 -21.06 34.83
CA ILE A 1106 -9.22 -22.12 34.80
C ILE A 1106 -9.48 -22.55 33.35
N PHE A 1107 -9.64 -21.60 32.43
CA PHE A 1107 -9.89 -21.92 31.02
C PHE A 1107 -8.76 -22.75 30.42
N TYR A 1108 -7.50 -22.38 30.70
CA TYR A 1108 -6.36 -23.18 30.24
C TYR A 1108 -6.38 -24.59 30.85
N HIS A 1109 -6.56 -24.70 32.17
CA HIS A 1109 -6.64 -25.97 32.89
C HIS A 1109 -7.69 -26.91 32.29
N ASP A 1110 -8.90 -26.39 32.02
CA ASP A 1110 -10.05 -27.15 31.52
C ASP A 1110 -9.87 -27.62 30.06
N HIS A 1111 -8.97 -26.99 29.29
CA HIS A 1111 -8.81 -27.23 27.84
C HIS A 1111 -7.37 -27.61 27.44
N LYS A 1112 -6.57 -28.18 28.36
CA LYS A 1112 -5.17 -28.61 28.08
C LYS A 1112 -5.05 -29.67 27.00
N ASP A 1113 -6.05 -30.55 26.87
CA ASP A 1113 -6.12 -31.54 25.79
C ASP A 1113 -6.12 -30.91 24.39
N ILE A 1114 -6.60 -29.65 24.30
CA ILE A 1114 -6.57 -28.80 23.11
C ILE A 1114 -5.32 -27.91 23.10
N LEU A 1115 -5.11 -27.12 24.16
CA LEU A 1115 -4.17 -26.00 24.23
C LEU A 1115 -2.73 -26.38 24.59
N PHE A 1116 -2.46 -27.64 24.91
CA PHE A 1116 -1.09 -28.17 25.02
C PHE A 1116 -0.93 -29.45 24.20
N HIS A 1117 -1.91 -30.35 24.23
CA HIS A 1117 -1.80 -31.66 23.57
C HIS A 1117 -2.39 -31.72 22.16
N GLY A 1118 -3.06 -30.66 21.71
CA GLY A 1118 -3.68 -30.60 20.39
C GLY A 1118 -2.68 -30.31 19.27
N GLU A 1119 -3.22 -30.05 18.09
CA GLU A 1119 -2.50 -29.59 16.92
C GLU A 1119 -3.22 -28.36 16.37
N MET A 1120 -2.48 -27.26 16.14
CA MET A 1120 -3.07 -26.07 15.54
C MET A 1120 -3.51 -26.40 14.10
N ILE A 1121 -4.75 -26.04 13.74
CA ILE A 1121 -5.27 -26.09 12.37
C ILE A 1121 -5.42 -24.66 11.84
N SER A 1122 -5.75 -24.53 10.54
CA SER A 1122 -5.77 -23.20 9.91
C SER A 1122 -6.76 -22.26 10.62
N PRO A 1123 -6.29 -21.09 11.09
CA PRO A 1123 -7.16 -20.04 11.63
C PRO A 1123 -7.75 -19.16 10.52
N ASP A 1124 -7.44 -19.45 9.25
CA ASP A 1124 -7.93 -18.66 8.13
C ASP A 1124 -9.46 -18.65 8.07
N THR A 1125 -10.05 -17.61 7.47
CA THR A 1125 -11.50 -17.31 7.40
C THR A 1125 -12.14 -16.73 8.66
N PHE A 1126 -11.44 -16.67 9.79
CA PHE A 1126 -11.98 -15.99 10.97
C PHE A 1126 -12.18 -14.49 10.71
N SER A 1127 -13.30 -13.93 11.18
CA SER A 1127 -13.52 -12.49 11.19
C SER A 1127 -14.32 -12.03 12.40
N CYS A 1128 -13.95 -10.85 12.90
CA CYS A 1128 -14.65 -10.10 13.95
C CYS A 1128 -14.42 -8.60 13.72
N GLU A 1129 -15.06 -7.75 14.53
CA GLU A 1129 -14.77 -6.31 14.53
C GLU A 1129 -13.35 -6.03 15.06
N THR A 1130 -12.76 -4.91 14.63
CA THR A 1130 -11.49 -4.40 15.16
C THR A 1130 -11.73 -3.19 16.05
N PHE A 1131 -10.76 -2.90 16.92
CA PHE A 1131 -10.79 -1.73 17.78
C PHE A 1131 -9.37 -1.20 18.02
N THR A 1132 -9.31 0.10 18.33
CA THR A 1132 -8.08 0.80 18.65
C THR A 1132 -7.67 0.51 20.10
N VAL A 1133 -6.43 0.07 20.30
CA VAL A 1133 -5.84 -0.15 21.64
C VAL A 1133 -4.61 0.74 21.81
N ASP A 1134 -4.57 1.46 22.92
CA ASP A 1134 -3.41 2.24 23.35
C ASP A 1134 -2.57 1.45 24.36
N PHE A 1135 -1.31 1.22 24.02
CA PHE A 1135 -0.32 0.52 24.85
C PHE A 1135 0.65 1.53 25.45
N LEU A 1136 0.79 1.52 26.78
CA LEU A 1136 1.90 2.16 27.45
C LEU A 1136 3.17 1.34 27.19
N SER A 1137 4.09 1.89 26.41
CA SER A 1137 5.42 1.33 26.23
C SER A 1137 6.29 1.66 27.44
N ARG A 1138 6.27 0.73 28.40
CA ARG A 1138 6.97 0.85 29.69
C ARG A 1138 7.45 -0.53 30.16
N MET A 1139 8.77 -0.69 30.16
CA MET A 1139 9.50 -1.84 30.70
C MET A 1139 10.22 -1.44 31.99
N ILE A 1140 10.84 -2.40 32.68
CA ILE A 1140 11.58 -2.14 33.93
C ILE A 1140 12.71 -1.09 33.77
N PHE A 1141 13.32 -0.99 32.59
CA PHE A 1141 14.40 -0.03 32.29
C PHE A 1141 13.92 1.26 31.60
N THR A 1142 12.61 1.46 31.46
CA THR A 1142 12.08 2.67 30.80
C THR A 1142 12.09 3.84 31.78
N LYS A 1143 12.97 4.82 31.54
CA LYS A 1143 12.92 6.12 32.23
C LYS A 1143 11.62 6.86 31.90
N GLU A 1144 11.12 7.67 32.83
CA GLU A 1144 9.83 8.37 32.68
C GLU A 1144 9.78 9.25 31.42
N SER A 1145 10.89 9.91 31.10
CA SER A 1145 11.03 10.74 29.89
C SER A 1145 11.03 9.97 28.56
N LEU A 1146 11.21 8.64 28.59
CA LEU A 1146 11.24 7.78 27.41
C LEU A 1146 9.94 6.99 27.21
N ALA A 1147 9.02 7.05 28.16
CA ALA A 1147 7.73 6.40 28.05
C ALA A 1147 6.92 7.01 26.89
N ARG A 1148 6.22 6.16 26.15
CA ARG A 1148 5.39 6.57 25.02
C ARG A 1148 4.17 5.69 24.88
N VAL A 1149 3.16 6.19 24.16
CA VAL A 1149 1.99 5.42 23.78
C VAL A 1149 2.19 4.84 22.39
N ILE A 1150 1.84 3.57 22.24
CA ILE A 1150 1.73 2.90 20.94
C ILE A 1150 0.28 2.56 20.72
N THR A 1151 -0.29 3.13 19.67
CA THR A 1151 -1.67 2.90 19.27
C THR A 1151 -1.72 1.88 18.14
N LYS A 1152 -2.56 0.84 18.28
CA LYS A 1152 -2.68 -0.24 17.29
C LYS A 1152 -4.13 -0.68 17.10
N GLU A 1153 -4.51 -0.93 15.85
CA GLU A 1153 -5.77 -1.63 15.53
C GLU A 1153 -5.60 -3.14 15.74
N LEU A 1154 -6.45 -3.72 16.58
CA LEU A 1154 -6.44 -5.14 16.90
C LEU A 1154 -7.83 -5.75 16.71
N PRO A 1155 -7.94 -7.07 16.44
CA PRO A 1155 -9.22 -7.76 16.51
C PRO A 1155 -9.75 -7.70 17.95
N THR A 1156 -11.05 -7.45 18.09
CA THR A 1156 -11.74 -7.47 19.38
C THR A 1156 -11.77 -8.87 20.02
N VAL A 1157 -11.68 -9.91 19.18
CA VAL A 1157 -11.62 -11.31 19.59
C VAL A 1157 -10.31 -11.94 19.08
N LEU A 1158 -9.43 -12.31 20.01
CA LEU A 1158 -8.26 -13.14 19.70
C LEU A 1158 -8.74 -14.58 19.48
N HIS A 1159 -8.15 -15.29 18.52
CA HIS A 1159 -8.63 -16.61 18.14
C HIS A 1159 -7.52 -17.55 17.67
N SER A 1160 -7.85 -18.84 17.70
CA SER A 1160 -7.10 -19.91 17.05
C SER A 1160 -7.97 -21.15 16.88
N ALA A 1161 -7.60 -22.01 15.94
CA ALA A 1161 -8.30 -23.27 15.71
C ALA A 1161 -7.35 -24.44 15.99
N TRP A 1162 -7.89 -25.48 16.62
CA TRP A 1162 -7.13 -26.62 17.11
C TRP A 1162 -7.84 -27.93 16.81
N GLN A 1163 -7.07 -29.00 16.72
CA GLN A 1163 -7.55 -30.37 16.64
C GLN A 1163 -6.92 -31.19 17.75
N THR A 1164 -7.75 -31.88 18.52
CA THR A 1164 -7.29 -32.84 19.55
C THR A 1164 -6.79 -34.13 18.91
N LYS A 1165 -6.05 -34.94 19.68
CA LYS A 1165 -5.52 -36.24 19.19
C LYS A 1165 -6.59 -37.22 18.70
N ASP A 1166 -7.82 -37.13 19.21
CA ASP A 1166 -8.95 -37.98 18.78
C ASP A 1166 -9.71 -37.41 17.56
N GLY A 1167 -9.26 -36.27 17.01
CA GLY A 1167 -9.77 -35.67 15.78
C GLY A 1167 -10.84 -34.59 15.98
N LYS A 1168 -11.30 -34.32 17.21
CA LYS A 1168 -12.25 -33.22 17.47
C LYS A 1168 -11.60 -31.86 17.24
N GLN A 1169 -12.34 -30.96 16.61
CA GLN A 1169 -11.87 -29.64 16.23
C GLN A 1169 -12.55 -28.57 17.08
N PHE A 1170 -11.77 -27.58 17.51
CA PHE A 1170 -12.23 -26.50 18.36
C PHE A 1170 -11.72 -25.15 17.86
N LEU A 1171 -12.58 -24.14 17.94
CA LEU A 1171 -12.23 -22.73 17.81
C LEU A 1171 -12.12 -22.12 19.20
N ILE A 1172 -10.93 -21.64 19.55
CA ILE A 1172 -10.65 -20.96 20.81
C ILE A 1172 -10.82 -19.46 20.58
N LEU A 1173 -11.59 -18.82 21.44
CA LEU A 1173 -11.93 -17.40 21.37
C LEU A 1173 -11.60 -16.71 22.70
N ALA A 1174 -11.05 -15.51 22.62
CA ALA A 1174 -10.84 -14.64 23.77
C ALA A 1174 -11.28 -13.22 23.42
N ASN A 1175 -12.37 -12.74 24.04
CA ASN A 1175 -12.82 -11.37 23.86
C ASN A 1175 -12.03 -10.45 24.79
N VAL A 1176 -11.19 -9.60 24.19
CA VAL A 1176 -10.34 -8.65 24.90
C VAL A 1176 -10.94 -7.25 24.96
N SER A 1177 -12.16 -7.08 24.44
CA SER A 1177 -12.90 -5.83 24.46
C SER A 1177 -13.91 -5.78 25.60
N ARG A 1178 -14.36 -4.56 25.91
CA ARG A 1178 -15.33 -4.25 26.97
C ARG A 1178 -16.80 -4.41 26.57
N SER A 1179 -17.06 -5.01 25.40
CA SER A 1179 -18.43 -5.22 24.89
C SER A 1179 -18.58 -6.59 24.23
N GLN A 1180 -19.80 -7.09 24.14
CA GLN A 1180 -20.09 -8.36 23.48
C GLN A 1180 -19.73 -8.24 21.99
N GLN A 1181 -19.03 -9.24 21.45
CA GLN A 1181 -18.56 -9.23 20.07
C GLN A 1181 -19.17 -10.35 19.26
N ALA A 1182 -19.51 -10.07 18.01
CA ALA A 1182 -19.88 -11.07 17.02
C ALA A 1182 -18.63 -11.61 16.31
N TRP A 1183 -18.66 -12.88 15.94
CA TRP A 1183 -17.57 -13.55 15.22
C TRP A 1183 -18.12 -14.49 14.14
N LYS A 1184 -17.30 -14.74 13.11
CA LYS A 1184 -17.57 -15.72 12.04
C LYS A 1184 -16.30 -16.54 11.74
N PHE A 1185 -16.46 -17.83 11.50
CA PHE A 1185 -15.39 -18.76 11.12
C PHE A 1185 -15.95 -19.89 10.25
N ASN A 1186 -15.49 -20.02 9.01
CA ASN A 1186 -16.11 -20.89 8.01
C ASN A 1186 -17.65 -20.70 7.96
N GLN A 1187 -18.43 -21.76 8.18
CA GLN A 1187 -19.90 -21.72 8.28
C GLN A 1187 -20.45 -21.37 9.66
N PHE A 1188 -19.59 -21.20 10.67
CA PHE A 1188 -19.99 -20.91 12.05
C PHE A 1188 -20.03 -19.41 12.31
N GLU A 1189 -21.01 -18.96 13.09
CA GLU A 1189 -21.09 -17.59 13.60
C GLU A 1189 -21.69 -17.57 15.00
N GLY A 1190 -21.35 -16.56 15.79
CA GLY A 1190 -21.81 -16.46 17.17
C GLY A 1190 -21.42 -15.14 17.83
N THR A 1191 -21.60 -15.08 19.15
CA THR A 1191 -21.20 -13.93 19.97
C THR A 1191 -20.48 -14.38 21.22
N ILE A 1192 -19.53 -13.58 21.71
CA ILE A 1192 -18.76 -13.84 22.95
C ILE A 1192 -18.85 -12.65 23.90
N GLN A 1193 -18.98 -12.92 25.20
CA GLN A 1193 -19.09 -11.89 26.25
C GLN A 1193 -17.77 -11.12 26.46
N PRO A 1194 -17.79 -9.90 27.02
CA PRO A 1194 -16.57 -9.14 27.34
C PRO A 1194 -15.65 -9.89 28.31
N HIS A 1195 -14.34 -9.84 28.08
CA HIS A 1195 -13.33 -10.39 29.00
C HIS A 1195 -13.59 -11.87 29.40
N THR A 1196 -14.00 -12.69 28.41
CA THR A 1196 -14.22 -14.13 28.58
C THR A 1196 -13.51 -14.95 27.50
N TYR A 1197 -13.41 -16.25 27.76
CA TYR A 1197 -12.88 -17.26 26.84
C TYR A 1197 -13.97 -18.28 26.50
N GLU A 1198 -13.95 -18.80 25.28
CA GLU A 1198 -14.83 -19.88 24.82
C GLU A 1198 -14.06 -20.88 23.95
N ALA A 1199 -14.40 -22.16 24.05
CA ALA A 1199 -13.95 -23.22 23.17
C ALA A 1199 -15.15 -23.80 22.41
N ILE A 1200 -15.24 -23.49 21.12
CA ILE A 1200 -16.39 -23.83 20.27
C ILE A 1200 -16.08 -25.12 19.49
N PRO A 1201 -16.83 -26.22 19.67
CA PRO A 1201 -16.69 -27.42 18.85
C PRO A 1201 -17.06 -27.14 17.38
N LEU A 1202 -16.27 -27.66 16.44
CA LEU A 1202 -16.42 -27.43 14.99
C LEU A 1202 -16.90 -28.66 14.22
N ASN A 1203 -17.02 -29.82 14.88
CA ASN A 1203 -17.45 -31.07 14.26
C ASN A 1203 -18.23 -31.99 15.19
#